data_AF-A0A135RV61-F1
#
_entry.id   AF-A0A135RV61-F1
#
_cell.length_a   1.000
_cell.length_b   1.000
_cell.length_c   1.000
_cell.angle_alpha   90.00
_cell.angle_beta   90.00
_cell.angle_gamma   90.00
#
_symmetry.space_group_name_H-M   'P 1'
#
loop_
_entity.id
_entity.type
_entity.pdbx_description
1 polymer ?
#
loop_
_entity_poly.entity_id
_entity_poly.type
_entity_poly.pdbx_seq_one_letter_code
_entity_poly.pdbx_strand_id
1 'polypeptide(L)'
;MEQQNSPAPDSTAVNPVPVNPANPVLRSIALSDAVTPGIHQHTYNSADSSRAQSPSGSSYFPPSSYTTHDSHTRTSNITSNPTSSPSNSLTNNTNKVPPSPGPGDILKRMTLAAMGRRESLSQIRSANPDLQLSGNIISATFNIPHSLKYRKGSDWELKARRGQSALFDSFAYLSSDETPWNHTVVAWTGEIDTPQDVLSPPGTPPATTVHFSSLNTLSAPIPIDSDARLPTPPPSEGLWLPKEDQARLETQLAHSKTIKTVPVWLCDDDEQQEEGVLLKDQSRWRRYAEHDLYTLFHYKQHEPTDGRKERLQWADYYRMNQKFANRIIDLYKPGDIVIVHDYYLMLLPSMLRQSVPNMNISFFLHSPFPSSEFLRCLPRRKEVLEGVLGSNLVGFQSYSYSRHFSSCCTRVLGFPSDSGGVDAYGARVQVGVFPIGINADKCEMYAWTDAVTEKYDALKKLYEGKKIVVGRDRLDSVRGVAQKLQAFERFLEMYPDWREKVVLIQVTSPTSIEEEKDDDGSESRIATRVNELVMRINGMYGSLGFSPVQHYPQYLSQDEYFALLRAADIGLITSVRDGMNTTSMEYVICQREGHGPLILSEFSGTAGSLKDAIHINPWDLSGVAVEINNALTMTPEKRLHMQANLYNHVTTRNVQSWIDNFIRKHVHVLGTQKNVAATPLLDRATLLKTYRGAGKRLFMFDYDGTLTPIVREPSAAVPSERVLQTLKALASDEQNAVWIISGRDQEFLTQHLGHIAGLGFSAEHGSFMKNPGSDEWVNLADEFDMGWQTEVMACFQSFTDRVPGSFVERKRCALTWHYRLADPEQGIHMARECQKELESTVAQKWDVEVMAGKANLEVRPTFINKGEIAKRLVHTYNSAPASEKHPGPVEFVLCLGDDFTDEDMFRALNGLSGTEVQHEHIFTVTVGASTKVTLARWHLLEPEDVVECVALLAGVGLGGEAHEHFGQVNLAALSTVEGHIPESEK
;
A
#
# COMPACT_ATOMS: atom_id res chain seq x y z
N MET A 1 42.03 -59.04 5.93
CA MET A 1 41.82 -60.35 6.57
C MET A 1 41.35 -60.08 7.99
N GLU A 2 40.25 -60.60 8.51
CA GLU A 2 39.10 -61.37 7.99
C GLU A 2 37.93 -61.03 8.93
N GLN A 3 36.73 -60.71 8.43
CA GLN A 3 35.58 -61.63 8.36
C GLN A 3 35.23 -62.30 9.71
N GLN A 4 34.13 -61.87 10.34
CA GLN A 4 32.79 -62.49 10.25
C GLN A 4 32.64 -63.79 11.07
N ASN A 5 31.66 -63.84 11.96
CA ASN A 5 30.42 -64.60 11.69
C ASN A 5 29.37 -64.48 12.82
N SER A 6 28.11 -64.37 12.41
CA SER A 6 26.93 -64.72 13.22
C SER A 6 26.62 -66.22 13.04
N PRO A 7 25.75 -66.81 13.87
CA PRO A 7 24.41 -67.14 13.34
C PRO A 7 23.25 -66.99 14.35
N ALA A 8 22.03 -67.00 13.80
CA ALA A 8 20.72 -67.05 14.47
C ALA A 8 20.30 -68.55 14.71
N PRO A 9 19.06 -68.95 15.15
CA PRO A 9 17.80 -68.18 15.27
C PRO A 9 16.84 -68.54 16.45
N ASP A 10 15.64 -67.95 16.37
CA ASP A 10 14.30 -68.43 16.80
C ASP A 10 13.68 -68.20 18.21
N SER A 11 12.60 -67.39 18.16
CA SER A 11 11.24 -67.65 18.70
C SER A 11 10.72 -66.95 19.98
N THR A 12 9.81 -66.00 19.73
CA THR A 12 8.51 -65.73 20.42
C THR A 12 8.40 -65.26 21.89
N ALA A 13 8.04 -63.97 22.00
CA ALA A 13 6.93 -63.39 22.80
C ALA A 13 6.99 -63.33 24.35
N VAL A 14 6.76 -62.11 24.89
CA VAL A 14 5.69 -61.73 25.87
C VAL A 14 5.81 -60.21 26.20
N ASN A 15 4.68 -59.53 26.42
CA ASN A 15 4.59 -58.09 26.74
C ASN A 15 5.04 -57.74 28.18
N PRO A 16 5.58 -56.53 28.42
CA PRO A 16 5.71 -55.94 29.75
C PRO A 16 4.97 -54.61 29.98
N VAL A 17 4.39 -54.47 31.17
CA VAL A 17 3.84 -53.27 31.86
C VAL A 17 3.96 -53.58 33.37
N PRO A 18 4.12 -52.64 34.34
CA PRO A 18 4.29 -51.17 34.30
C PRO A 18 5.60 -50.70 34.99
N VAL A 19 5.77 -49.38 35.22
CA VAL A 19 5.92 -48.76 36.57
C VAL A 19 5.98 -47.22 36.49
N ASN A 20 5.28 -46.56 37.41
CA ASN A 20 5.45 -45.17 37.88
C ASN A 20 4.91 -45.19 39.34
N PRO A 21 5.49 -44.54 40.38
CA PRO A 21 5.46 -43.07 40.47
C PRO A 21 6.60 -42.35 41.23
N ALA A 22 6.60 -41.02 41.08
CA ALA A 22 7.01 -39.98 42.03
C ALA A 22 8.49 -39.53 42.15
N ASN A 23 8.62 -38.21 42.35
CA ASN A 23 9.80 -37.33 42.28
C ASN A 23 10.25 -36.97 43.72
N PRO A 24 11.51 -36.53 43.99
CA PRO A 24 11.80 -35.08 43.85
C PRO A 24 13.27 -34.68 43.55
N VAL A 25 13.48 -33.50 42.97
CA VAL A 25 14.21 -32.33 43.54
C VAL A 25 14.35 -31.22 42.48
N LEU A 26 13.92 -30.01 42.82
CA LEU A 26 14.15 -28.76 42.08
C LEU A 26 14.68 -27.70 43.06
N ARG A 27 15.70 -26.93 42.67
CA ARG A 27 16.03 -25.63 43.29
C ARG A 27 16.53 -24.62 42.25
N SER A 28 16.11 -23.38 42.46
CA SER A 28 16.40 -22.14 41.71
C SER A 28 17.82 -21.61 41.97
N ILE A 29 18.42 -20.74 41.15
CA ILE A 29 18.28 -19.25 41.02
C ILE A 29 19.25 -18.85 39.86
N ALA A 30 19.08 -17.85 38.97
CA ALA A 30 18.07 -16.78 38.74
C ALA A 30 18.07 -16.36 37.23
N LEU A 31 17.22 -15.39 36.87
CA LEU A 31 17.38 -14.50 35.70
C LEU A 31 17.12 -13.05 36.16
N SER A 32 18.04 -12.13 35.87
CA SER A 32 17.90 -10.68 36.13
C SER A 32 17.90 -9.89 34.81
N ASP A 33 17.49 -8.63 34.91
CA ASP A 33 17.75 -7.56 33.93
C ASP A 33 16.94 -7.58 32.62
N ALA A 34 15.62 -7.44 32.76
CA ALA A 34 14.81 -6.76 31.76
C ALA A 34 14.98 -5.23 31.90
N VAL A 35 15.39 -4.55 30.82
CA VAL A 35 15.54 -3.08 30.80
C VAL A 35 14.39 -2.43 30.04
N THR A 36 13.52 -1.74 30.79
CA THR A 36 12.51 -0.81 30.26
C THR A 36 12.82 0.59 30.81
N PRO A 37 12.94 1.65 30.00
CA PRO A 37 13.13 3.01 30.52
C PRO A 37 11.87 3.50 31.26
N GLY A 38 12.04 3.95 32.49
CA GLY A 38 10.93 4.26 33.40
C GLY A 38 10.42 5.70 33.38
N ILE A 39 9.23 5.89 33.93
CA ILE A 39 8.70 7.18 34.39
C ILE A 39 8.73 7.16 35.93
N HIS A 40 9.34 8.15 36.55
CA HIS A 40 9.49 8.20 38.01
C HIS A 40 8.18 8.58 38.73
N GLN A 41 7.75 7.74 39.67
CA GLN A 41 6.85 8.14 40.77
C GLN A 41 7.66 8.36 42.06
N HIS A 42 8.08 9.61 42.28
CA HIS A 42 8.17 10.13 43.64
C HIS A 42 6.86 10.84 43.98
N THR A 43 6.51 10.90 45.27
CA THR A 43 5.22 11.34 45.81
C THR A 43 4.14 10.24 45.72
N TYR A 44 4.08 9.38 46.75
CA TYR A 44 2.88 9.19 47.59
C TYR A 44 3.18 8.12 48.66
N ASN A 45 3.57 8.56 49.86
CA ASN A 45 3.28 7.83 51.10
C ASN A 45 3.58 8.70 52.33
N SER A 46 2.52 9.09 53.03
CA SER A 46 2.52 9.38 54.46
C SER A 46 1.12 9.08 54.99
N ALA A 47 1.02 8.19 55.97
CA ALA A 47 -0.25 7.80 56.57
C ALA A 47 -0.80 8.92 57.50
N ASP A 48 -2.11 8.96 57.71
CA ASP A 48 -2.65 8.81 59.07
C ASP A 48 -4.14 8.39 59.10
N SER A 49 -4.63 8.21 60.32
CA SER A 49 -5.65 7.29 60.80
C SER A 49 -7.16 7.66 60.72
N SER A 50 -7.99 6.60 60.66
CA SER A 50 -9.17 6.34 61.54
C SER A 50 -10.62 6.27 60.97
N ARG A 51 -11.31 5.20 61.41
CA ARG A 51 -12.77 4.97 61.60
C ARG A 51 -13.79 4.98 60.43
N ALA A 52 -14.06 3.75 59.96
CA ALA A 52 -15.37 3.06 60.00
C ALA A 52 -16.67 3.76 59.51
N GLN A 53 -17.21 3.31 58.37
CA GLN A 53 -18.48 2.55 58.23
C GLN A 53 -18.78 2.24 56.76
N SER A 54 -19.65 1.26 56.49
CA SER A 54 -20.11 0.82 55.16
C SER A 54 -21.60 0.42 55.25
N PRO A 55 -22.33 0.10 54.16
CA PRO A 55 -22.06 0.30 52.73
C PRO A 55 -23.24 0.94 51.93
N SER A 56 -22.95 1.53 50.75
CA SER A 56 -23.87 1.51 49.59
C SER A 56 -23.12 1.89 48.30
N GLY A 57 -23.34 1.17 47.20
CA GLY A 57 -22.56 1.32 45.96
C GLY A 57 -22.95 2.51 45.08
N SER A 58 -22.06 2.85 44.14
CA SER A 58 -22.34 3.79 43.04
C SER A 58 -21.50 3.43 41.80
N SER A 59 -22.15 3.46 40.65
CA SER A 59 -21.57 3.27 39.32
C SER A 59 -20.93 4.58 38.81
N TYR A 60 -19.86 4.46 38.02
CA TYR A 60 -19.20 5.60 37.37
C TYR A 60 -19.62 5.74 35.90
N PHE A 61 -20.53 6.66 35.60
CA PHE A 61 -20.66 7.36 34.31
C PHE A 61 -21.51 8.64 34.50
N PRO A 62 -21.01 9.85 34.18
CA PRO A 62 -21.79 11.08 34.25
C PRO A 62 -22.49 11.41 32.91
N PRO A 63 -23.78 11.82 32.92
CA PRO A 63 -24.46 12.33 31.73
C PRO A 63 -24.28 13.84 31.56
N SER A 64 -24.22 14.32 30.32
CA SER A 64 -24.25 15.75 29.99
C SER A 64 -25.68 16.25 29.75
N SER A 65 -26.01 17.42 30.30
CA SER A 65 -27.33 18.05 30.19
C SER A 65 -27.37 19.14 29.12
N TYR A 66 -28.46 19.18 28.36
CA TYR A 66 -28.85 20.32 27.52
C TYR A 66 -29.63 21.34 28.36
N THR A 67 -29.46 22.64 28.06
CA THR A 67 -30.48 23.66 28.35
C THR A 67 -30.48 24.78 27.31
N THR A 68 -31.68 25.17 26.91
CA THR A 68 -32.02 26.26 26.00
C THR A 68 -32.37 27.54 26.76
N HIS A 69 -32.09 28.74 26.21
CA HIS A 69 -33.13 29.77 25.97
C HIS A 69 -32.61 31.09 25.35
N ASP A 70 -33.54 31.77 24.68
CA ASP A 70 -33.43 33.10 24.07
C ASP A 70 -33.28 34.26 25.06
N SER A 71 -32.82 35.43 24.59
CA SER A 71 -33.66 36.64 24.54
C SER A 71 -32.94 37.87 23.94
N HIS A 72 -33.72 38.74 23.29
CA HIS A 72 -33.28 40.05 22.81
C HIS A 72 -33.29 41.13 23.91
N THR A 73 -32.41 42.14 23.84
CA THR A 73 -32.83 43.56 23.84
C THR A 73 -31.71 44.54 23.43
N ARG A 74 -32.11 45.76 23.03
CA ARG A 74 -31.25 46.87 22.56
C ARG A 74 -30.89 47.83 23.70
N THR A 75 -29.79 48.59 23.55
CA THR A 75 -29.74 50.05 23.78
C THR A 75 -28.57 50.71 23.03
N SER A 76 -28.65 52.04 22.86
CA SER A 76 -27.85 52.89 21.96
C SER A 76 -26.92 53.88 22.70
N ASN A 77 -26.02 54.53 21.96
CA ASN A 77 -25.57 55.97 21.98
C ASN A 77 -24.16 56.05 21.33
N ILE A 78 -23.87 56.70 20.19
CA ILE A 78 -24.04 58.09 19.66
C ILE A 78 -22.99 59.09 20.18
N THR A 79 -22.46 59.93 19.26
CA THR A 79 -21.43 61.01 19.36
C THR A 79 -19.94 60.56 19.32
N SER A 80 -18.98 61.25 18.66
CA SER A 80 -19.00 62.30 17.61
C SER A 80 -17.61 62.54 16.99
N ASN A 81 -17.53 62.90 15.69
CA ASN A 81 -16.37 63.45 14.94
C ASN A 81 -16.00 64.91 15.42
N PRO A 82 -14.98 65.68 14.91
CA PRO A 82 -14.20 65.55 13.65
C PRO A 82 -12.70 66.05 13.63
N THR A 83 -12.12 66.22 12.41
CA THR A 83 -10.92 67.03 12.02
C THR A 83 -9.51 66.55 12.44
N SER A 84 -8.39 66.74 11.70
CA SER A 84 -8.10 67.34 10.37
C SER A 84 -6.74 66.85 9.80
N SER A 85 -6.52 66.98 8.48
CA SER A 85 -5.26 66.75 7.71
C SER A 85 -4.35 68.02 7.68
N PRO A 86 -3.13 68.09 7.03
CA PRO A 86 -2.54 67.20 5.99
C PRO A 86 -0.99 66.96 5.97
N SER A 87 -0.56 66.20 4.94
CA SER A 87 0.74 66.20 4.22
C SER A 87 2.08 65.84 4.90
N ASN A 88 2.70 64.75 4.44
CA ASN A 88 3.91 64.84 3.58
C ASN A 88 4.23 63.54 2.82
N SER A 89 5.08 63.64 1.80
CA SER A 89 5.36 62.62 0.77
C SER A 89 6.61 61.77 1.03
N LEU A 90 6.61 60.50 0.58
CA LEU A 90 7.55 59.92 -0.42
C LEU A 90 7.49 58.37 -0.48
N THR A 91 7.43 57.88 -1.73
CA THR A 91 7.75 56.54 -2.28
C THR A 91 8.27 55.40 -1.37
N ASN A 92 7.61 54.23 -1.41
CA ASN A 92 8.19 52.99 -2.00
C ASN A 92 7.24 51.77 -2.04
N ASN A 93 7.56 50.81 -2.92
CA ASN A 93 6.81 49.57 -3.18
C ASN A 93 6.59 48.67 -1.95
N THR A 94 5.39 48.11 -1.81
CA THR A 94 5.16 46.81 -1.13
C THR A 94 3.98 46.06 -1.77
N ASN A 95 4.13 44.73 -1.90
CA ASN A 95 3.12 43.83 -2.46
C ASN A 95 1.88 43.75 -1.55
N LYS A 96 0.68 43.89 -2.12
CA LYS A 96 -0.58 43.65 -1.38
C LYS A 96 -0.95 42.17 -1.41
N VAL A 97 -1.06 41.59 -0.21
CA VAL A 97 -1.74 40.30 0.02
C VAL A 97 -3.23 40.45 -0.36
N PRO A 98 -3.83 39.51 -1.11
CA PRO A 98 -5.27 39.55 -1.39
C PRO A 98 -6.10 39.29 -0.12
N PRO A 99 -7.29 39.89 0.03
CA PRO A 99 -8.09 39.75 1.24
C PRO A 99 -8.64 38.33 1.40
N SER A 100 -8.67 37.84 2.64
CA SER A 100 -9.33 36.59 3.00
C SER A 100 -10.85 36.68 2.78
N PRO A 101 -11.51 35.63 2.26
CA PRO A 101 -12.93 35.66 1.97
C PRO A 101 -13.76 35.73 3.25
N GLY A 102 -14.78 36.59 3.26
CA GLY A 102 -15.65 36.78 4.42
C GLY A 102 -16.64 35.61 4.64
N PRO A 103 -17.25 35.50 5.83
CA PRO A 103 -18.16 34.39 6.17
C PRO A 103 -19.34 34.22 5.19
N GLY A 104 -19.77 35.30 4.54
CA GLY A 104 -20.85 35.28 3.55
C GLY A 104 -20.51 34.50 2.28
N ASP A 105 -19.26 34.51 1.81
CA ASP A 105 -18.85 33.75 0.61
C ASP A 105 -18.74 32.25 0.91
N ILE A 106 -18.38 31.88 2.14
CA ILE A 106 -18.41 30.48 2.59
C ILE A 106 -19.86 29.97 2.57
N LEU A 107 -20.80 30.74 3.15
CA LEU A 107 -22.22 30.38 3.14
C LEU A 107 -22.77 30.25 1.71
N LYS A 108 -22.37 31.15 0.81
CA LYS A 108 -22.80 31.17 -0.61
C LYS A 108 -22.22 30.01 -1.42
N ARG A 109 -20.98 29.60 -1.13
CA ARG A 109 -20.36 28.37 -1.69
C ARG A 109 -21.04 27.11 -1.16
N MET A 110 -21.42 27.07 0.12
CA MET A 110 -22.19 25.95 0.69
C MET A 110 -23.63 25.88 0.15
N THR A 111 -24.28 27.00 -0.17
CA THR A 111 -25.61 26.97 -0.84
C THR A 111 -25.51 26.55 -2.30
N LEU A 112 -24.43 26.89 -3.01
CA LEU A 112 -24.18 26.37 -4.36
C LEU A 112 -23.89 24.87 -4.35
N ALA A 113 -23.21 24.34 -3.33
CA ALA A 113 -23.01 22.90 -3.17
C ALA A 113 -24.32 22.11 -2.88
N ALA A 114 -25.37 22.79 -2.41
CA ALA A 114 -26.69 22.20 -2.19
C ALA A 114 -27.61 22.24 -3.43
N MET A 115 -27.17 22.84 -4.54
CA MET A 115 -27.92 22.91 -5.79
C MET A 115 -27.09 22.27 -6.90
N GLY A 116 -27.55 21.14 -7.46
CA GLY A 116 -26.84 20.34 -8.47
C GLY A 116 -26.62 21.03 -9.83
N ARG A 117 -25.86 22.12 -9.85
CA ARG A 117 -25.30 22.71 -11.06
C ARG A 117 -24.05 21.93 -11.44
N ARG A 118 -24.07 21.37 -12.64
CA ARG A 118 -22.91 20.75 -13.30
C ARG A 118 -21.75 21.76 -13.31
N GLU A 119 -20.69 21.48 -12.57
CA GLU A 119 -19.47 22.28 -12.59
C GLU A 119 -18.73 22.05 -13.90
N SER A 120 -18.53 23.09 -14.70
CA SER A 120 -17.76 22.95 -15.95
C SER A 120 -16.26 22.88 -15.66
N LEU A 121 -15.47 22.26 -16.55
CA LEU A 121 -14.00 22.27 -16.45
C LEU A 121 -13.44 23.71 -16.34
N SER A 122 -14.08 24.66 -17.02
CA SER A 122 -13.76 26.08 -16.94
C SER A 122 -14.05 26.69 -15.56
N GLN A 123 -15.08 26.24 -14.86
CA GLN A 123 -15.36 26.66 -13.48
C GLN A 123 -14.31 26.08 -12.51
N ILE A 124 -13.99 24.79 -12.63
CA ILE A 124 -12.97 24.10 -11.82
C ILE A 124 -11.59 24.78 -11.99
N ARG A 125 -11.19 25.09 -13.24
CA ARG A 125 -9.98 25.86 -13.55
C ARG A 125 -10.06 27.31 -13.05
N SER A 126 -11.20 28.00 -13.19
CA SER A 126 -11.35 29.38 -12.70
C SER A 126 -11.30 29.49 -11.17
N ALA A 127 -11.70 28.44 -10.46
CA ALA A 127 -11.62 28.35 -9.01
C ALA A 127 -10.19 28.05 -8.51
N ASN A 128 -9.34 27.47 -9.38
CA ASN A 128 -7.96 27.07 -9.07
C ASN A 128 -7.02 27.44 -10.24
N PRO A 129 -6.82 28.75 -10.53
CA PRO A 129 -6.09 29.19 -11.73
C PRO A 129 -4.62 28.75 -11.77
N ASP A 130 -4.04 28.45 -10.61
CA ASP A 130 -2.66 27.96 -10.48
C ASP A 130 -2.51 26.46 -10.81
N LEU A 131 -3.62 25.70 -10.91
CA LEU A 131 -3.60 24.27 -11.22
C LEU A 131 -3.72 24.02 -12.73
N GLN A 132 -2.64 23.53 -13.34
CA GLN A 132 -2.58 23.16 -14.75
C GLN A 132 -3.24 21.79 -15.03
N LEU A 133 -4.53 21.64 -14.69
CA LEU A 133 -5.29 20.41 -14.96
C LEU A 133 -5.61 20.30 -16.46
N SER A 134 -5.29 19.16 -17.08
CA SER A 134 -5.49 18.90 -18.52
C SER A 134 -6.97 18.72 -18.88
N GLY A 135 -7.75 18.14 -17.97
CA GLY A 135 -9.13 17.69 -18.19
C GLY A 135 -9.27 16.20 -18.51
N ASN A 136 -8.18 15.42 -18.52
CA ASN A 136 -8.25 13.96 -18.65
C ASN A 136 -8.17 13.27 -17.28
N ILE A 137 -8.85 12.12 -17.15
CA ILE A 137 -8.70 11.20 -16.02
C ILE A 137 -8.30 9.82 -16.55
N ILE A 138 -7.23 9.25 -15.98
CA ILE A 138 -6.78 7.89 -16.27
C ILE A 138 -7.07 7.03 -15.04
N SER A 139 -8.02 6.10 -15.13
CA SER A 139 -8.33 5.17 -14.04
C SER A 139 -7.63 3.84 -14.26
N ALA A 140 -6.76 3.43 -13.33
CA ALA A 140 -6.05 2.15 -13.35
C ALA A 140 -6.76 1.14 -12.44
N THR A 141 -7.20 0.02 -13.00
CA THR A 141 -7.82 -1.10 -12.25
C THR A 141 -7.23 -2.43 -12.71
N PHE A 142 -7.28 -3.47 -11.89
CA PHE A 142 -6.68 -4.75 -12.25
C PHE A 142 -7.29 -5.37 -13.51
N ASN A 143 -8.62 -5.53 -13.57
CA ASN A 143 -9.31 -6.20 -14.68
C ASN A 143 -10.14 -5.23 -15.52
N ILE A 144 -10.11 -5.40 -16.85
CA ILE A 144 -11.06 -4.73 -17.76
C ILE A 144 -12.53 -5.07 -17.39
N PRO A 145 -13.52 -4.22 -17.76
CA PRO A 145 -14.94 -4.45 -17.48
C PRO A 145 -15.56 -5.71 -18.13
N HIS A 146 -14.78 -6.46 -18.92
CA HIS A 146 -15.22 -7.63 -19.67
C HIS A 146 -14.43 -8.89 -19.31
N SER A 147 -15.07 -10.05 -19.38
CA SER A 147 -14.36 -11.32 -19.58
C SER A 147 -14.30 -11.60 -21.08
N LEU A 148 -13.14 -12.10 -21.52
CA LEU A 148 -12.83 -12.30 -22.93
C LEU A 148 -12.93 -13.79 -23.27
N LYS A 149 -13.59 -14.12 -24.38
CA LYS A 149 -13.37 -15.40 -25.05
C LYS A 149 -12.75 -15.18 -26.42
N TYR A 150 -11.75 -15.99 -26.74
CA TYR A 150 -10.98 -15.92 -27.97
C TYR A 150 -11.17 -17.17 -28.81
N ARG A 151 -11.46 -16.99 -30.09
CA ARG A 151 -11.49 -18.03 -31.12
C ARG A 151 -10.60 -17.55 -32.27
N LYS A 152 -9.62 -18.37 -32.67
CA LYS A 152 -8.64 -18.02 -33.70
C LYS A 152 -9.34 -17.60 -35.00
N GLY A 153 -9.03 -16.40 -35.50
CA GLY A 153 -9.64 -15.83 -36.71
C GLY A 153 -11.11 -15.41 -36.59
N SER A 154 -11.66 -15.29 -35.38
CA SER A 154 -13.00 -14.73 -35.13
C SER A 154 -12.93 -13.43 -34.31
N ASP A 155 -14.00 -12.65 -34.29
CA ASP A 155 -14.12 -11.49 -33.40
C ASP A 155 -14.14 -11.90 -31.92
N TRP A 156 -13.69 -10.99 -31.05
CA TRP A 156 -13.62 -11.21 -29.61
C TRP A 156 -15.01 -11.20 -28.96
N GLU A 157 -15.35 -12.26 -28.23
CA GLU A 157 -16.56 -12.30 -27.40
C GLU A 157 -16.33 -11.52 -26.10
N LEU A 158 -16.90 -10.31 -26.01
CA LEU A 158 -16.91 -9.51 -24.79
C LEU A 158 -18.16 -9.83 -23.94
N LYS A 159 -17.98 -10.37 -22.73
CA LYS A 159 -19.07 -10.56 -21.75
C LYS A 159 -18.83 -9.67 -20.54
N ALA A 160 -19.86 -9.08 -19.95
CA ALA A 160 -19.68 -8.18 -18.80
C ALA A 160 -19.11 -8.95 -17.58
N ARG A 161 -18.00 -8.44 -17.02
CA ARG A 161 -17.33 -9.05 -15.86
C ARG A 161 -18.18 -8.86 -14.61
N ARG A 162 -18.41 -9.95 -13.86
CA ARG A 162 -19.25 -9.94 -12.65
C ARG A 162 -18.46 -9.52 -11.42
N GLY A 163 -19.13 -8.91 -10.44
CA GLY A 163 -18.61 -8.75 -9.08
C GLY A 163 -17.84 -7.46 -8.76
N GLN A 164 -17.74 -6.51 -9.71
CA GLN A 164 -17.22 -5.14 -9.47
C GLN A 164 -18.19 -4.08 -10.04
N SER A 165 -19.51 -4.30 -9.91
CA SER A 165 -20.55 -3.47 -10.54
C SER A 165 -20.43 -1.98 -10.20
N ALA A 166 -20.31 -1.64 -8.91
CA ALA A 166 -20.19 -0.25 -8.46
C ALA A 166 -18.95 0.46 -9.05
N LEU A 167 -17.81 -0.23 -9.16
CA LEU A 167 -16.60 0.36 -9.76
C LEU A 167 -16.79 0.63 -11.25
N PHE A 168 -17.31 -0.35 -12.01
CA PHE A 168 -17.55 -0.18 -13.45
C PHE A 168 -18.69 0.81 -13.75
N ASP A 169 -19.70 0.93 -12.88
CA ASP A 169 -20.71 1.98 -13.00
C ASP A 169 -20.12 3.37 -12.77
N SER A 170 -19.13 3.53 -11.88
CA SER A 170 -18.39 4.80 -11.72
C SER A 170 -17.57 5.15 -12.96
N PHE A 171 -16.94 4.15 -13.59
CA PHE A 171 -16.21 4.34 -14.85
C PHE A 171 -17.16 4.69 -16.01
N ALA A 172 -18.33 4.07 -16.08
CA ALA A 172 -19.33 4.39 -17.10
C ALA A 172 -19.85 5.83 -16.93
N TYR A 173 -20.05 6.30 -15.68
CA TYR A 173 -20.39 7.69 -15.39
C TYR A 173 -19.26 8.65 -15.80
N LEU A 174 -18.01 8.41 -15.38
CA LEU A 174 -16.86 9.24 -15.80
C LEU A 174 -16.63 9.27 -17.32
N SER A 175 -17.01 8.21 -18.04
CA SER A 175 -16.90 8.13 -19.50
C SER A 175 -18.07 8.77 -20.25
N SER A 176 -19.07 9.30 -19.52
CA SER A 176 -20.28 9.88 -20.09
C SER A 176 -20.22 11.41 -20.22
N ASP A 177 -21.04 11.94 -21.13
CA ASP A 177 -21.24 13.39 -21.33
C ASP A 177 -21.81 14.14 -20.11
N GLU A 178 -22.14 13.43 -19.02
CA GLU A 178 -22.60 14.05 -17.78
C GLU A 178 -21.46 14.71 -16.98
N THR A 179 -20.20 14.29 -17.21
CA THR A 179 -19.02 14.82 -16.53
C THR A 179 -18.17 15.69 -17.46
N PRO A 180 -17.40 16.66 -16.93
CA PRO A 180 -16.53 17.52 -17.74
C PRO A 180 -15.18 16.86 -18.10
N TRP A 181 -15.00 15.58 -17.81
CA TRP A 181 -13.70 14.89 -17.87
C TRP A 181 -13.61 13.95 -19.08
N ASN A 182 -12.44 13.91 -19.72
CA ASN A 182 -12.12 12.89 -20.72
C ASN A 182 -11.51 11.66 -20.03
N HIS A 183 -12.32 10.62 -19.81
CA HIS A 183 -11.94 9.44 -19.05
C HIS A 183 -11.32 8.34 -19.93
N THR A 184 -10.33 7.63 -19.41
CA THR A 184 -9.75 6.42 -20.02
C THR A 184 -9.39 5.42 -18.93
N VAL A 185 -9.76 4.16 -19.09
CA VAL A 185 -9.41 3.08 -18.16
C VAL A 185 -8.19 2.32 -18.66
N VAL A 186 -7.21 2.07 -17.80
CA VAL A 186 -6.06 1.18 -18.07
C VAL A 186 -6.23 -0.06 -17.18
N ALA A 187 -6.29 -1.25 -17.78
CA ALA A 187 -6.51 -2.49 -17.03
C ALA A 187 -6.01 -3.74 -17.77
N TRP A 188 -5.66 -4.79 -17.04
CA TRP A 188 -5.29 -6.07 -17.64
C TRP A 188 -6.52 -6.76 -18.21
N THR A 189 -6.31 -7.51 -19.30
CA THR A 189 -7.34 -8.28 -20.03
C THR A 189 -8.12 -9.26 -19.14
N GLY A 190 -7.52 -9.68 -18.02
CA GLY A 190 -7.89 -10.89 -17.32
C GLY A 190 -7.48 -12.13 -18.10
N GLU A 191 -7.82 -13.30 -17.58
CA GLU A 191 -7.69 -14.56 -18.30
C GLU A 191 -8.55 -14.56 -19.56
N ILE A 192 -7.98 -15.10 -20.63
CA ILE A 192 -8.64 -15.26 -21.92
C ILE A 192 -9.07 -16.72 -22.08
N ASP A 193 -10.38 -16.94 -22.04
CA ASP A 193 -10.97 -18.26 -22.27
C ASP A 193 -10.83 -18.67 -23.75
N THR A 194 -10.24 -19.83 -24.02
CA THR A 194 -10.44 -20.53 -25.29
C THR A 194 -11.56 -21.55 -25.13
N PRO A 195 -12.71 -21.38 -25.82
CA PRO A 195 -13.76 -22.40 -25.79
C PRO A 195 -13.24 -23.65 -26.51
N GLN A 196 -13.17 -24.77 -25.78
CA GLN A 196 -12.96 -26.07 -26.41
C GLN A 196 -14.20 -26.41 -27.24
N ASP A 197 -14.02 -26.57 -28.56
CA ASP A 197 -15.05 -27.13 -29.42
C ASP A 197 -15.24 -28.61 -29.06
N VAL A 198 -16.23 -28.88 -28.21
CA VAL A 198 -16.71 -30.25 -28.00
C VAL A 198 -17.37 -30.71 -29.30
N LEU A 199 -16.58 -31.38 -30.14
CA LEU A 199 -17.03 -32.05 -31.35
C LEU A 199 -17.96 -33.23 -31.00
N SER A 200 -19.18 -32.93 -30.57
CA SER A 200 -20.26 -33.91 -30.51
C SER A 200 -20.69 -34.25 -31.95
N PRO A 201 -20.59 -35.52 -32.38
CA PRO A 201 -21.12 -35.92 -33.69
C PRO A 201 -22.63 -35.67 -33.78
N PRO A 202 -23.18 -35.39 -34.98
CA PRO A 202 -24.61 -35.15 -35.13
C PRO A 202 -25.42 -36.38 -34.67
N GLY A 203 -26.22 -36.21 -33.62
CA GLY A 203 -27.10 -37.26 -33.08
C GLY A 203 -26.72 -37.83 -31.71
N THR A 204 -25.59 -37.44 -31.11
CA THR A 204 -25.32 -37.77 -29.70
C THR A 204 -26.01 -36.75 -28.79
N PRO A 205 -26.85 -37.16 -27.81
CA PRO A 205 -27.39 -36.23 -26.83
C PRO A 205 -26.25 -35.62 -26.00
N PRO A 206 -26.38 -34.37 -25.52
CA PRO A 206 -25.32 -33.70 -24.78
C PRO A 206 -24.96 -34.53 -23.54
N ALA A 207 -23.66 -34.77 -23.35
CA ALA A 207 -23.15 -35.45 -22.17
C ALA A 207 -23.41 -34.56 -20.94
N THR A 208 -24.50 -34.83 -20.23
CA THR A 208 -24.76 -34.25 -18.92
C THR A 208 -23.71 -34.76 -17.95
N THR A 209 -22.68 -33.96 -17.69
CA THR A 209 -21.69 -34.15 -16.63
C THR A 209 -22.31 -33.93 -15.25
N VAL A 210 -23.31 -34.75 -14.93
CA VAL A 210 -23.72 -34.98 -13.55
C VAL A 210 -22.64 -35.87 -12.94
N HIS A 211 -21.76 -35.29 -12.13
CA HIS A 211 -20.90 -36.06 -11.25
C HIS A 211 -21.77 -36.77 -10.20
N PHE A 212 -22.28 -37.96 -10.55
CA PHE A 212 -22.82 -38.88 -9.57
C PHE A 212 -21.66 -39.42 -8.74
N SER A 213 -21.58 -38.99 -7.48
CA SER A 213 -20.76 -39.66 -6.47
C SER A 213 -21.17 -41.13 -6.40
N SER A 214 -20.24 -42.04 -6.62
CA SER A 214 -20.48 -43.48 -6.70
C SER A 214 -20.91 -44.08 -5.35
N LEU A 215 -22.21 -44.13 -5.11
CA LEU A 215 -22.82 -44.86 -3.98
C LEU A 215 -22.90 -46.37 -4.30
N ASN A 216 -21.83 -47.11 -3.99
CA ASN A 216 -21.89 -48.46 -3.39
C ASN A 216 -20.50 -49.09 -3.21
N THR A 217 -20.16 -49.47 -1.98
CA THR A 217 -18.90 -50.12 -1.59
C THR A 217 -18.88 -51.64 -1.81
N LEU A 218 -19.56 -52.15 -2.85
CA LEU A 218 -19.69 -53.58 -3.15
C LEU A 218 -19.39 -53.98 -4.62
N SER A 219 -18.93 -53.05 -5.44
CA SER A 219 -18.43 -53.35 -6.79
C SER A 219 -16.91 -53.38 -6.79
N ALA A 220 -16.33 -54.57 -6.61
CA ALA A 220 -14.88 -54.75 -6.66
C ALA A 220 -14.34 -54.43 -8.07
N PRO A 221 -13.22 -53.71 -8.20
CA PRO A 221 -12.63 -53.40 -9.51
C PRO A 221 -12.01 -54.63 -10.15
N ILE A 222 -12.19 -54.76 -11.46
CA ILE A 222 -11.46 -55.71 -12.31
C ILE A 222 -9.99 -55.26 -12.37
N PRO A 223 -8.99 -56.16 -12.31
CA PRO A 223 -7.59 -55.76 -12.47
C PRO A 223 -7.36 -55.20 -13.88
N ILE A 224 -6.86 -53.96 -13.96
CA ILE A 224 -6.40 -53.35 -15.21
C ILE A 224 -4.88 -53.50 -15.26
N ASP A 225 -4.35 -53.84 -16.44
CA ASP A 225 -2.92 -54.06 -16.68
C ASP A 225 -2.04 -52.89 -16.24
N SER A 226 -0.88 -53.19 -15.65
CA SER A 226 0.00 -52.20 -15.02
C SER A 226 0.77 -51.28 -15.98
N ASP A 227 0.71 -51.54 -17.29
CA ASP A 227 1.46 -50.78 -18.32
C ASP A 227 0.67 -49.66 -19.00
N ALA A 228 -0.63 -49.53 -18.72
CA ALA A 228 -1.45 -48.42 -19.23
C ALA A 228 -1.24 -47.14 -18.39
N ARG A 229 -0.11 -46.45 -18.61
CA ARG A 229 0.00 -45.04 -18.19
C ARG A 229 -1.16 -44.26 -18.82
N LEU A 230 -2.08 -43.75 -17.99
CA LEU A 230 -3.03 -42.72 -18.42
C LEU A 230 -2.23 -41.61 -19.13
N PRO A 231 -2.67 -41.10 -20.29
CA PRO A 231 -1.98 -40.01 -20.94
C PRO A 231 -1.96 -38.82 -19.97
N THR A 232 -0.78 -38.46 -19.48
CA THR A 232 -0.60 -37.15 -18.85
C THR A 232 -1.08 -36.13 -19.87
N PRO A 233 -2.04 -35.24 -19.53
CA PRO A 233 -2.46 -34.21 -20.47
C PRO A 233 -1.21 -33.44 -20.93
N PRO A 234 -1.06 -33.16 -22.23
CA PRO A 234 0.11 -32.46 -22.71
C PRO A 234 0.22 -31.12 -21.97
N PRO A 235 1.44 -30.69 -21.56
CA PRO A 235 1.61 -29.41 -20.91
C PRO A 235 1.03 -28.33 -21.82
N SER A 236 0.13 -27.50 -21.29
CA SER A 236 -0.51 -26.45 -22.08
C SER A 236 0.54 -25.42 -22.50
N GLU A 237 0.89 -25.38 -23.78
CA GLU A 237 1.98 -24.57 -24.37
C GLU A 237 1.75 -23.04 -24.29
N GLY A 238 0.74 -22.58 -23.55
CA GLY A 238 0.29 -21.19 -23.50
C GLY A 238 -0.72 -20.87 -24.61
N LEU A 239 -1.23 -19.64 -24.59
CA LEU A 239 -2.13 -19.11 -25.62
C LEU A 239 -1.38 -18.13 -26.53
N TRP A 240 -1.13 -18.52 -27.78
CA TRP A 240 -0.58 -17.61 -28.79
C TRP A 240 -1.66 -16.68 -29.37
N LEU A 241 -1.41 -15.37 -29.31
CA LEU A 241 -2.27 -14.32 -29.83
C LEU A 241 -1.52 -13.47 -30.88
N PRO A 242 -1.86 -13.59 -32.17
CA PRO A 242 -1.34 -12.74 -33.24
C PRO A 242 -1.53 -11.25 -32.94
N LYS A 243 -0.59 -10.42 -33.38
CA LYS A 243 -0.62 -8.96 -33.19
C LYS A 243 -1.84 -8.29 -33.84
N GLU A 244 -2.35 -8.86 -34.94
CA GLU A 244 -3.60 -8.43 -35.58
C GLU A 244 -4.83 -8.65 -34.67
N ASP A 245 -4.86 -9.76 -33.93
CA ASP A 245 -5.94 -10.09 -33.00
C ASP A 245 -5.88 -9.21 -31.74
N GLN A 246 -4.68 -8.91 -31.24
CA GLN A 246 -4.45 -7.92 -30.17
C GLN A 246 -4.93 -6.53 -30.59
N ALA A 247 -4.52 -6.05 -31.76
CA ALA A 247 -4.93 -4.75 -32.30
C ALA A 247 -6.46 -4.67 -32.54
N ARG A 248 -7.10 -5.78 -32.92
CA ARG A 248 -8.57 -5.86 -33.03
C ARG A 248 -9.25 -5.69 -31.67
N LEU A 249 -8.76 -6.35 -30.62
CA LEU A 249 -9.28 -6.17 -29.26
C LEU A 249 -9.06 -4.73 -28.77
N GLU A 250 -7.86 -4.19 -28.93
CA GLU A 250 -7.52 -2.81 -28.54
C GLU A 250 -8.44 -1.79 -29.24
N THR A 251 -8.68 -1.98 -30.54
CA THR A 251 -9.61 -1.14 -31.30
C THR A 251 -11.04 -1.25 -30.76
N GLN A 252 -11.51 -2.46 -30.43
CA GLN A 252 -12.86 -2.69 -29.89
C GLN A 252 -13.04 -2.09 -28.49
N LEU A 253 -12.03 -2.17 -27.62
CA LEU A 253 -12.02 -1.61 -26.27
C LEU A 253 -11.87 -0.08 -26.28
N ALA A 254 -11.07 0.48 -27.18
CA ALA A 254 -10.89 1.93 -27.33
C ALA A 254 -12.12 2.64 -27.92
N HIS A 255 -12.91 1.96 -28.75
CA HIS A 255 -14.16 2.47 -29.33
C HIS A 255 -15.42 2.00 -28.58
N SER A 256 -15.26 1.44 -27.38
CA SER A 256 -16.39 1.07 -26.51
C SER A 256 -17.23 2.30 -26.16
N LYS A 257 -18.54 2.22 -26.41
CA LYS A 257 -19.50 3.30 -26.16
C LYS A 257 -19.76 3.60 -24.68
N THR A 258 -19.31 2.73 -23.77
CA THR A 258 -19.58 2.85 -22.33
C THR A 258 -18.34 3.19 -21.52
N ILE A 259 -17.20 2.55 -21.80
CA ILE A 259 -15.94 2.73 -21.06
C ILE A 259 -14.78 2.58 -22.05
N LYS A 260 -14.16 3.69 -22.42
CA LYS A 260 -12.94 3.68 -23.23
C LYS A 260 -11.83 3.00 -22.43
N THR A 261 -11.40 1.84 -22.91
CA THR A 261 -10.47 0.97 -22.18
C THR A 261 -9.21 0.71 -23.02
N VAL A 262 -8.04 0.85 -22.39
CA VAL A 262 -6.74 0.47 -22.95
C VAL A 262 -6.25 -0.76 -22.18
N PRO A 263 -6.10 -1.92 -22.83
CA PRO A 263 -5.63 -3.12 -22.16
C PRO A 263 -4.14 -3.03 -21.80
N VAL A 264 -3.77 -3.71 -20.73
CA VAL A 264 -2.41 -4.12 -20.40
C VAL A 264 -2.30 -5.61 -20.72
N TRP A 265 -1.31 -6.00 -21.52
CA TRP A 265 -0.99 -7.40 -21.77
C TRP A 265 0.07 -7.85 -20.76
N LEU A 266 -0.16 -8.96 -20.06
CA LEU A 266 0.75 -9.48 -19.03
C LEU A 266 1.35 -10.82 -19.48
N CYS A 267 2.60 -10.74 -19.93
CA CYS A 267 3.46 -11.84 -20.36
C CYS A 267 4.91 -11.51 -19.94
N ASP A 268 5.82 -12.47 -20.05
CA ASP A 268 7.26 -12.20 -19.99
C ASP A 268 7.73 -11.54 -21.31
N ASP A 269 8.86 -10.84 -21.30
CA ASP A 269 9.28 -10.04 -22.45
C ASP A 269 9.80 -10.89 -23.62
N ASP A 270 10.34 -12.10 -23.33
CA ASP A 270 10.69 -13.13 -24.32
C ASP A 270 9.44 -13.78 -24.97
N GLU A 271 8.30 -13.70 -24.29
CA GLU A 271 7.00 -14.15 -24.79
C GLU A 271 6.34 -13.15 -25.74
N GLN A 272 6.88 -11.92 -25.86
CA GLN A 272 6.39 -10.87 -26.73
C GLN A 272 7.28 -10.75 -27.98
N GLN A 273 6.70 -11.00 -29.15
CA GLN A 273 7.40 -11.01 -30.44
C GLN A 273 6.77 -10.02 -31.42
N GLU A 274 7.43 -9.75 -32.56
CA GLU A 274 6.88 -8.83 -33.56
C GLU A 274 5.55 -9.32 -34.16
N GLU A 275 5.35 -10.65 -34.23
CA GLU A 275 4.16 -11.29 -34.81
C GLU A 275 3.00 -11.50 -33.81
N GLY A 276 3.25 -11.48 -32.50
CA GLY A 276 2.25 -11.81 -31.49
C GLY A 276 2.79 -11.93 -30.07
N VAL A 277 1.95 -12.40 -29.15
CA VAL A 277 2.28 -12.65 -27.74
C VAL A 277 1.90 -14.07 -27.34
N LEU A 278 2.74 -14.71 -26.52
CA LEU A 278 2.46 -16.01 -25.92
C LEU A 278 2.03 -15.82 -24.45
N LEU A 279 0.77 -16.11 -24.13
CA LEU A 279 0.28 -16.01 -22.75
C LEU A 279 0.42 -17.36 -22.03
N LYS A 280 1.50 -17.54 -21.27
CA LYS A 280 1.65 -18.66 -20.33
C LYS A 280 1.16 -18.27 -18.93
N ASP A 281 0.65 -19.26 -18.20
CA ASP A 281 0.28 -19.19 -16.77
C ASP A 281 -0.39 -17.88 -16.34
N GLN A 282 -1.47 -17.49 -17.04
CA GLN A 282 -2.14 -16.19 -16.89
C GLN A 282 -2.53 -15.85 -15.44
N SER A 283 -2.73 -16.86 -14.58
CA SER A 283 -3.10 -16.68 -13.18
C SER A 283 -1.94 -16.35 -12.25
N ARG A 284 -0.67 -16.42 -12.67
CA ARG A 284 0.47 -16.01 -11.82
C ARG A 284 0.35 -14.57 -11.31
N TRP A 285 -0.16 -13.68 -12.16
CA TRP A 285 -0.27 -12.24 -11.90
C TRP A 285 -1.24 -11.86 -10.77
N ARG A 286 -2.22 -12.72 -10.45
CA ARG A 286 -3.16 -12.50 -9.33
C ARG A 286 -2.69 -13.10 -8.00
N ARG A 287 -1.81 -14.12 -8.03
CA ARG A 287 -1.48 -14.97 -6.86
C ARG A 287 -1.11 -14.17 -5.62
N TYR A 288 -0.10 -13.31 -5.67
CA TYR A 288 0.32 -12.51 -4.51
C TYR A 288 -0.79 -11.63 -3.93
N ALA A 289 -1.61 -11.04 -4.80
CA ALA A 289 -2.66 -10.12 -4.39
C ALA A 289 -3.85 -10.83 -3.73
N GLU A 290 -4.22 -12.02 -4.22
CA GLU A 290 -5.30 -12.85 -3.66
C GLU A 290 -4.82 -13.67 -2.45
N HIS A 291 -3.68 -14.35 -2.58
CA HIS A 291 -3.08 -15.19 -1.54
C HIS A 291 -2.65 -14.36 -0.32
N ASP A 292 -1.78 -13.36 -0.49
CA ASP A 292 -1.17 -12.65 0.64
C ASP A 292 -1.95 -11.39 1.03
N LEU A 293 -2.17 -10.46 0.09
CA LEU A 293 -2.77 -9.16 0.42
C LEU A 293 -4.25 -9.27 0.82
N TYR A 294 -5.09 -9.90 -0.01
CA TYR A 294 -6.53 -10.02 0.25
C TYR A 294 -6.80 -10.81 1.54
N THR A 295 -6.14 -11.95 1.74
CA THR A 295 -6.24 -12.77 2.97
C THR A 295 -5.90 -11.96 4.21
N LEU A 296 -4.75 -11.27 4.21
CA LEU A 296 -4.29 -10.49 5.35
C LEU A 296 -5.19 -9.29 5.66
N PHE A 297 -5.68 -8.61 4.62
CA PHE A 297 -6.57 -7.45 4.76
C PHE A 297 -7.91 -7.85 5.40
N HIS A 298 -8.31 -9.12 5.23
CA HIS A 298 -9.46 -9.75 5.85
C HIS A 298 -9.18 -10.47 7.18
N TYR A 299 -8.03 -10.21 7.83
CA TYR A 299 -7.64 -10.80 9.12
C TYR A 299 -7.53 -12.33 9.14
N LYS A 300 -7.03 -12.90 8.04
CA LYS A 300 -6.57 -14.28 7.98
C LYS A 300 -5.06 -14.29 7.77
N GLN A 301 -4.45 -15.42 8.11
CA GLN A 301 -3.03 -15.71 7.89
C GLN A 301 -2.94 -17.16 7.46
N HIS A 302 -2.10 -17.44 6.47
CA HIS A 302 -1.75 -18.79 6.05
C HIS A 302 -0.72 -19.39 6.99
N GLU A 303 -0.52 -20.71 6.91
CA GLU A 303 0.60 -21.35 7.60
C GLU A 303 1.94 -20.85 7.01
N PRO A 304 2.99 -20.66 7.84
CA PRO A 304 4.29 -20.23 7.33
C PRO A 304 4.86 -21.18 6.28
N THR A 305 5.18 -20.66 5.11
CA THR A 305 5.85 -21.40 4.04
C THR A 305 7.37 -21.25 4.15
N ASP A 306 8.11 -21.91 3.25
CA ASP A 306 9.57 -21.75 3.12
C ASP A 306 10.01 -20.44 2.44
N GLY A 307 9.06 -19.54 2.12
CA GLY A 307 9.32 -18.25 1.48
C GLY A 307 9.70 -18.29 0.00
N ARG A 308 9.91 -19.48 -0.58
CA ARG A 308 10.35 -19.61 -2.00
C ARG A 308 9.22 -19.27 -2.97
N LYS A 309 8.00 -19.76 -2.72
CA LYS A 309 6.81 -19.41 -3.51
C LYS A 309 6.49 -17.91 -3.44
N GLU A 310 6.49 -17.35 -2.22
CA GLU A 310 6.22 -15.91 -1.99
C GLU A 310 7.20 -15.01 -2.76
N ARG A 311 8.48 -15.40 -2.83
CA ARG A 311 9.51 -14.67 -3.57
C ARG A 311 9.19 -14.53 -5.05
N LEU A 312 8.73 -15.61 -5.69
CA LEU A 312 8.34 -15.62 -7.10
C LEU A 312 7.04 -14.82 -7.32
N GLN A 313 6.04 -15.03 -6.47
CA GLN A 313 4.76 -14.33 -6.50
C GLN A 313 4.94 -12.81 -6.33
N TRP A 314 5.85 -12.37 -5.46
CA TRP A 314 6.22 -10.96 -5.30
C TRP A 314 6.88 -10.37 -6.55
N ALA A 315 7.79 -11.10 -7.19
CA ALA A 315 8.43 -10.65 -8.43
C ALA A 315 7.40 -10.46 -9.56
N ASP A 316 6.45 -11.39 -9.72
CA ASP A 316 5.35 -11.23 -10.67
C ASP A 316 4.42 -10.05 -10.31
N TYR A 317 4.11 -9.84 -9.02
CA TYR A 317 3.31 -8.70 -8.56
C TYR A 317 3.98 -7.35 -8.85
N TYR A 318 5.29 -7.25 -8.65
CA TYR A 318 6.08 -6.06 -8.99
C TYR A 318 6.11 -5.83 -10.50
N ARG A 319 6.43 -6.86 -11.29
CA ARG A 319 6.49 -6.78 -12.77
C ARG A 319 5.13 -6.42 -13.37
N MET A 320 4.04 -6.92 -12.82
CA MET A 320 2.68 -6.50 -13.17
C MET A 320 2.49 -5.00 -12.93
N ASN A 321 2.79 -4.51 -11.72
CA ASN A 321 2.67 -3.08 -11.40
C ASN A 321 3.54 -2.22 -12.34
N GLN A 322 4.74 -2.68 -12.71
CA GLN A 322 5.62 -2.00 -13.67
C GLN A 322 5.02 -1.96 -15.09
N LYS A 323 4.46 -3.06 -15.60
CA LYS A 323 3.79 -3.09 -16.92
C LYS A 323 2.57 -2.14 -16.96
N PHE A 324 1.86 -2.01 -15.84
CA PHE A 324 0.82 -0.97 -15.66
C PHE A 324 1.41 0.45 -15.65
N ALA A 325 2.51 0.70 -14.93
CA ALA A 325 3.17 2.00 -14.87
C ALA A 325 3.61 2.47 -16.26
N ASN A 326 4.34 1.62 -16.98
CA ASN A 326 4.78 1.88 -18.35
C ASN A 326 3.59 2.25 -19.25
N ARG A 327 2.50 1.47 -19.21
CA ARG A 327 1.33 1.70 -20.06
C ARG A 327 0.57 2.99 -19.73
N ILE A 328 0.61 3.45 -18.48
CA ILE A 328 0.03 4.74 -18.08
C ILE A 328 0.94 5.89 -18.52
N ILE A 329 2.26 5.74 -18.40
CA ILE A 329 3.25 6.75 -18.83
C ILE A 329 3.15 7.02 -20.34
N ASP A 330 2.95 5.99 -21.18
CA ASP A 330 2.71 6.13 -22.63
C ASP A 330 1.51 7.03 -22.97
N LEU A 331 0.50 7.05 -22.09
CA LEU A 331 -0.77 7.76 -22.30
C LEU A 331 -0.80 9.14 -21.61
N TYR A 332 -0.03 9.28 -20.54
CA TYR A 332 -0.08 10.41 -19.62
C TYR A 332 0.36 11.72 -20.27
N LYS A 333 -0.38 12.78 -19.99
CA LYS A 333 -0.02 14.16 -20.34
C LYS A 333 0.09 15.00 -19.07
N PRO A 334 1.02 15.97 -19.01
CA PRO A 334 1.13 16.88 -17.88
C PRO A 334 -0.21 17.51 -17.53
N GLY A 335 -0.65 17.33 -16.28
CA GLY A 335 -1.93 17.82 -15.79
C GLY A 335 -3.08 16.81 -15.81
N ASP A 336 -2.90 15.59 -16.33
CA ASP A 336 -3.86 14.51 -16.16
C ASP A 336 -3.96 14.10 -14.67
N ILE A 337 -5.12 13.56 -14.28
CA ILE A 337 -5.33 12.93 -12.96
C ILE A 337 -5.32 11.42 -13.15
N VAL A 338 -4.43 10.72 -12.45
CA VAL A 338 -4.39 9.26 -12.41
C VAL A 338 -5.09 8.77 -11.13
N ILE A 339 -6.03 7.85 -11.27
CA ILE A 339 -6.74 7.22 -10.14
C ILE A 339 -6.45 5.72 -10.15
N VAL A 340 -5.77 5.23 -9.12
CA VAL A 340 -5.40 3.82 -8.96
C VAL A 340 -6.37 3.12 -8.02
N HIS A 341 -6.83 1.92 -8.41
CA HIS A 341 -7.84 1.17 -7.68
C HIS A 341 -7.35 -0.18 -7.15
N ASP A 342 -7.61 -0.39 -5.86
CA ASP A 342 -7.54 -1.65 -5.12
C ASP A 342 -6.16 -2.31 -4.93
N TYR A 343 -6.14 -3.40 -4.15
CA TYR A 343 -4.94 -4.05 -3.62
C TYR A 343 -4.00 -4.68 -4.67
N TYR A 344 -4.44 -4.86 -5.92
CA TYR A 344 -3.57 -5.32 -7.00
C TYR A 344 -2.51 -4.29 -7.41
N LEU A 345 -2.85 -3.00 -7.30
CA LEU A 345 -2.04 -1.91 -7.85
C LEU A 345 -1.45 -1.02 -6.75
N MET A 346 -1.04 -1.61 -5.62
CA MET A 346 -0.54 -0.83 -4.47
C MET A 346 0.85 -0.26 -4.71
N LEU A 347 1.67 -0.82 -5.60
CA LEU A 347 3.02 -0.29 -5.91
C LEU A 347 2.98 0.80 -6.98
N LEU A 348 1.96 0.75 -7.84
CA LEU A 348 1.79 1.63 -9.00
C LEU A 348 1.91 3.15 -8.69
N PRO A 349 1.35 3.72 -7.60
CA PRO A 349 1.47 5.16 -7.35
C PRO A 349 2.92 5.60 -7.12
N SER A 350 3.75 4.78 -6.46
CA SER A 350 5.17 5.04 -6.27
C SER A 350 5.93 4.93 -7.60
N MET A 351 5.73 3.87 -8.38
CA MET A 351 6.36 3.71 -9.69
C MET A 351 6.06 4.88 -10.64
N LEU A 352 4.80 5.32 -10.69
CA LEU A 352 4.40 6.50 -11.47
C LEU A 352 5.04 7.81 -10.96
N ARG A 353 5.22 7.95 -9.64
CA ARG A 353 5.90 9.09 -9.02
C ARG A 353 7.40 9.11 -9.34
N GLN A 354 8.03 7.93 -9.38
CA GLN A 354 9.45 7.76 -9.74
C GLN A 354 9.71 8.20 -11.18
N SER A 355 8.86 7.80 -12.13
CA SER A 355 8.99 8.21 -13.53
C SER A 355 8.55 9.66 -13.78
N VAL A 356 7.53 10.16 -13.08
CA VAL A 356 6.98 11.51 -13.25
C VAL A 356 6.70 12.16 -11.87
N PRO A 357 7.68 12.86 -11.27
CA PRO A 357 7.57 13.40 -9.91
C PRO A 357 6.35 14.32 -9.66
N ASN A 358 5.91 15.05 -10.68
CA ASN A 358 4.78 16.00 -10.59
C ASN A 358 3.44 15.42 -11.09
N MET A 359 3.29 14.09 -11.18
CA MET A 359 2.03 13.47 -11.60
C MET A 359 0.92 13.67 -10.54
N ASN A 360 -0.32 13.95 -10.96
CA ASN A 360 -1.45 14.03 -10.03
C ASN A 360 -2.02 12.62 -9.81
N ILE A 361 -1.76 12.01 -8.65
CA ILE A 361 -2.13 10.62 -8.38
C ILE A 361 -3.08 10.51 -7.18
N SER A 362 -4.13 9.72 -7.33
CA SER A 362 -4.97 9.25 -6.22
C SER A 362 -4.95 7.72 -6.15
N PHE A 363 -5.04 7.16 -4.95
CA PHE A 363 -5.27 5.73 -4.74
C PHE A 363 -6.58 5.53 -3.96
N PHE A 364 -7.37 4.52 -4.32
CA PHE A 364 -8.57 4.14 -3.57
C PHE A 364 -8.61 2.63 -3.31
N LEU A 365 -8.67 2.24 -2.03
CA LEU A 365 -8.80 0.84 -1.62
C LEU A 365 -10.28 0.46 -1.47
N HIS A 366 -10.73 -0.53 -2.24
CA HIS A 366 -12.10 -1.04 -2.14
C HIS A 366 -12.22 -2.12 -1.06
N SER A 367 -11.15 -2.90 -0.85
CA SER A 367 -10.97 -3.85 0.24
C SER A 367 -10.84 -3.18 1.62
N PRO A 368 -11.08 -3.88 2.75
CA PRO A 368 -10.68 -3.41 4.08
C PRO A 368 -9.17 -3.15 4.18
N PHE A 369 -8.75 -2.30 5.12
CA PHE A 369 -7.33 -2.20 5.50
C PHE A 369 -7.09 -2.81 6.90
N PRO A 370 -6.05 -3.63 7.10
CA PRO A 370 -5.79 -4.33 8.36
C PRO A 370 -5.10 -3.44 9.40
N SER A 371 -5.26 -3.77 10.69
CA SER A 371 -4.47 -3.17 11.77
C SER A 371 -2.97 -3.41 11.58
N SER A 372 -2.15 -2.58 12.26
CA SER A 372 -0.69 -2.71 12.30
C SER A 372 -0.16 -4.02 12.90
N GLU A 373 -1.03 -4.83 13.51
CA GLU A 373 -0.65 -6.14 14.03
C GLU A 373 -0.64 -7.17 12.91
N PHE A 374 -1.73 -7.24 12.14
CA PHE A 374 -1.79 -8.07 10.95
C PHE A 374 -0.83 -7.59 9.85
N LEU A 375 -0.77 -6.29 9.55
CA LEU A 375 0.11 -5.80 8.48
C LEU A 375 1.60 -6.08 8.75
N ARG A 376 2.02 -6.15 10.04
CA ARG A 376 3.41 -6.50 10.38
C ARG A 376 3.79 -7.95 10.03
N CYS A 377 2.81 -8.83 9.84
CA CYS A 377 3.05 -10.21 9.41
C CYS A 377 3.31 -10.32 7.90
N LEU A 378 2.98 -9.29 7.09
CA LEU A 378 3.40 -9.25 5.69
C LEU A 378 4.91 -8.98 5.63
N PRO A 379 5.70 -9.82 4.92
CA PRO A 379 7.12 -9.54 4.72
C PRO A 379 7.35 -8.23 3.97
N ARG A 380 6.60 -8.00 2.87
CA ARG A 380 6.67 -6.79 2.01
C ARG A 380 5.79 -5.61 2.45
N ARG A 381 5.59 -5.49 3.76
CA ARG A 381 4.78 -4.41 4.37
C ARG A 381 5.32 -3.00 4.12
N LYS A 382 6.63 -2.85 3.91
CA LYS A 382 7.24 -1.53 3.67
C LYS A 382 6.85 -1.06 2.27
N GLU A 383 7.26 -1.83 1.28
CA GLU A 383 7.06 -1.61 -0.15
C GLU A 383 5.59 -1.40 -0.53
N VAL A 384 4.67 -2.15 0.08
CA VAL A 384 3.21 -2.01 -0.15
C VAL A 384 2.63 -0.72 0.44
N LEU A 385 3.12 -0.25 1.60
CA LEU A 385 2.70 1.05 2.16
C LEU A 385 3.28 2.21 1.38
N GLU A 386 4.58 2.14 1.08
CA GLU A 386 5.35 3.13 0.33
C GLU A 386 4.80 3.30 -1.09
N GLY A 387 4.46 2.19 -1.73
CA GLY A 387 3.73 2.12 -2.98
C GLY A 387 2.51 3.05 -3.02
N VAL A 388 1.64 2.95 -2.01
CA VAL A 388 0.41 3.76 -1.89
C VAL A 388 0.74 5.23 -1.58
N LEU A 389 1.79 5.48 -0.79
CA LEU A 389 2.24 6.83 -0.42
C LEU A 389 2.85 7.63 -1.58
N GLY A 390 3.05 7.04 -2.77
CA GLY A 390 3.28 7.82 -4.00
C GLY A 390 2.10 8.70 -4.44
N SER A 391 0.92 8.52 -3.82
CA SER A 391 -0.32 9.27 -4.11
C SER A 391 -0.38 10.65 -3.43
N ASN A 392 -1.07 11.61 -4.04
CA ASN A 392 -1.45 12.87 -3.38
C ASN A 392 -2.65 12.67 -2.42
N LEU A 393 -3.57 11.76 -2.78
CA LEU A 393 -4.77 11.42 -2.00
C LEU A 393 -4.95 9.90 -1.92
N VAL A 394 -5.19 9.38 -0.72
CA VAL A 394 -5.51 7.98 -0.44
C VAL A 394 -6.93 7.89 0.14
N GLY A 395 -7.81 7.12 -0.50
CA GLY A 395 -9.21 6.95 -0.11
C GLY A 395 -9.52 5.54 0.40
N PHE A 396 -10.38 5.47 1.42
CA PHE A 396 -10.87 4.22 2.01
C PHE A 396 -12.40 4.21 2.14
N GLN A 397 -12.98 3.01 2.22
CA GLN A 397 -14.42 2.81 2.47
C GLN A 397 -14.89 3.27 3.86
N SER A 398 -14.03 3.16 4.89
CA SER A 398 -14.40 3.41 6.29
C SER A 398 -13.27 4.07 7.10
N TYR A 399 -13.65 4.81 8.14
CA TYR A 399 -12.75 5.50 9.07
C TYR A 399 -11.93 4.55 9.97
N SER A 400 -12.34 3.29 10.12
CA SER A 400 -11.48 2.27 10.73
C SER A 400 -10.26 1.98 9.84
N TYR A 401 -10.48 1.78 8.54
CA TYR A 401 -9.44 1.44 7.57
C TYR A 401 -8.44 2.59 7.39
N SER A 402 -8.90 3.84 7.28
CA SER A 402 -8.01 5.00 7.18
C SER A 402 -7.12 5.18 8.42
N ARG A 403 -7.69 5.02 9.63
CA ARG A 403 -6.89 5.04 10.88
C ARG A 403 -5.89 3.88 10.96
N HIS A 404 -6.27 2.70 10.49
CA HIS A 404 -5.36 1.57 10.43
C HIS A 404 -4.20 1.83 9.46
N PHE A 405 -4.47 2.40 8.28
CA PHE A 405 -3.43 2.80 7.33
C PHE A 405 -2.46 3.84 7.91
N SER A 406 -2.95 4.95 8.48
CA SER A 406 -2.10 5.97 9.11
C SER A 406 -1.25 5.37 10.24
N SER A 407 -1.87 4.55 11.10
CA SER A 407 -1.16 3.83 12.18
C SER A 407 -0.10 2.85 11.65
N CYS A 408 -0.31 2.24 10.49
CA CYS A 408 0.69 1.39 9.85
C CYS A 408 1.85 2.22 9.29
N CYS A 409 1.59 3.33 8.60
CA CYS A 409 2.64 4.22 8.12
C CYS A 409 3.54 4.70 9.28
N THR A 410 2.94 5.08 10.42
CA THR A 410 3.71 5.49 11.60
C THR A 410 4.45 4.33 12.30
N ARG A 411 3.85 3.13 12.39
CA ARG A 411 4.45 2.00 13.11
C ARG A 411 5.41 1.14 12.29
N VAL A 412 5.31 1.18 10.96
CA VAL A 412 6.10 0.34 10.03
C VAL A 412 7.15 1.16 9.29
N LEU A 413 6.81 2.38 8.86
CA LEU A 413 7.74 3.28 8.14
C LEU A 413 8.32 4.39 9.03
N GLY A 414 7.81 4.56 10.26
CA GLY A 414 8.19 5.67 11.14
C GLY A 414 7.61 7.03 10.75
N PHE A 415 6.71 7.09 9.75
CA PHE A 415 6.24 8.36 9.19
C PHE A 415 5.23 9.05 10.12
N PRO A 416 5.39 10.34 10.43
CA PRO A 416 4.39 11.05 11.24
C PRO A 416 3.06 11.10 10.48
N SER A 417 1.97 10.82 11.21
CA SER A 417 0.62 10.86 10.67
C SER A 417 -0.37 11.46 11.68
N ASP A 418 -1.45 12.01 11.15
CA ASP A 418 -2.60 12.46 11.92
C ASP A 418 -3.91 12.02 11.25
N SER A 419 -5.05 12.57 11.71
CA SER A 419 -6.38 12.23 11.20
C SER A 419 -6.63 12.59 9.72
N GLY A 420 -5.81 13.46 9.11
CA GLY A 420 -5.98 13.95 7.74
C GLY A 420 -4.89 13.54 6.76
N GLY A 421 -3.78 12.95 7.22
CA GLY A 421 -2.71 12.51 6.32
C GLY A 421 -1.47 11.92 6.99
N VAL A 422 -0.51 11.57 6.15
CA VAL A 422 0.83 11.05 6.49
C VAL A 422 1.84 11.98 5.81
N ASP A 423 2.85 12.45 6.54
CA ASP A 423 3.95 13.21 5.91
C ASP A 423 5.06 12.22 5.49
N ALA A 424 5.37 12.20 4.19
CA ALA A 424 6.25 11.24 3.55
C ALA A 424 7.02 11.90 2.39
N TYR A 425 8.32 11.63 2.32
CA TYR A 425 9.25 12.08 1.27
C TYR A 425 9.27 13.60 1.02
N GLY A 426 9.25 14.39 2.10
CA GLY A 426 9.16 15.85 2.10
C GLY A 426 7.77 16.41 1.77
N ALA A 427 6.84 15.56 1.34
CA ALA A 427 5.47 15.94 0.99
C ALA A 427 4.45 15.38 2.00
N ARG A 428 3.17 15.69 1.78
CA ARG A 428 2.06 15.20 2.61
C ARG A 428 1.07 14.42 1.79
N VAL A 429 0.87 13.15 2.12
CA VAL A 429 -0.17 12.30 1.54
C VAL A 429 -1.46 12.50 2.32
N GLN A 430 -2.51 13.00 1.65
CA GLN A 430 -3.80 13.21 2.29
C GLN A 430 -4.58 11.90 2.36
N VAL A 431 -5.24 11.65 3.49
CA VAL A 431 -6.03 10.42 3.71
C VAL A 431 -7.50 10.80 3.92
N GLY A 432 -8.41 10.10 3.24
CA GLY A 432 -9.84 10.37 3.28
C GLY A 432 -10.72 9.12 3.30
N VAL A 433 -12.00 9.33 3.60
CA VAL A 433 -13.02 8.27 3.67
C VAL A 433 -14.15 8.60 2.70
N PHE A 434 -14.39 7.72 1.73
CA PHE A 434 -15.39 7.89 0.69
C PHE A 434 -16.06 6.52 0.46
N PRO A 435 -17.14 6.21 1.20
CA PRO A 435 -17.88 4.95 1.01
C PRO A 435 -18.46 4.91 -0.41
N ILE A 436 -18.15 3.86 -1.18
CA ILE A 436 -18.68 3.71 -2.54
C ILE A 436 -20.18 3.37 -2.51
N GLY A 437 -20.97 4.08 -3.31
CA GLY A 437 -22.39 3.79 -3.53
C GLY A 437 -22.63 2.90 -4.75
N ILE A 438 -23.89 2.51 -4.98
CA ILE A 438 -24.34 1.85 -6.22
C ILE A 438 -24.94 2.87 -7.20
N ASN A 439 -25.15 2.47 -8.46
CA ASN A 439 -25.98 3.24 -9.39
C ASN A 439 -27.46 2.96 -9.12
N ALA A 440 -28.05 3.73 -8.19
CA ALA A 440 -29.41 3.55 -7.71
C ALA A 440 -30.45 3.57 -8.85
N ASP A 441 -30.38 4.56 -9.75
CA ASP A 441 -31.32 4.72 -10.87
C ASP A 441 -31.29 3.52 -11.83
N LYS A 442 -30.10 2.99 -12.10
CA LYS A 442 -29.90 1.79 -12.94
C LYS A 442 -30.43 0.52 -12.26
N CYS A 443 -30.22 0.37 -10.95
CA CYS A 443 -30.80 -0.74 -10.18
C CYS A 443 -32.34 -0.68 -10.17
N GLU A 444 -32.91 0.50 -9.99
CA GLU A 444 -34.36 0.73 -9.99
C GLU A 444 -34.97 0.50 -11.39
N MET A 445 -34.30 0.95 -12.46
CA MET A 445 -34.71 0.66 -13.84
C MET A 445 -34.77 -0.86 -14.11
N TYR A 446 -33.75 -1.62 -13.71
CA TYR A 446 -33.73 -3.08 -13.95
C TYR A 446 -34.77 -3.82 -13.10
N ALA A 447 -34.91 -3.46 -11.83
CA ALA A 447 -35.78 -4.19 -10.90
C ALA A 447 -37.28 -4.06 -11.21
N TRP A 448 -37.71 -3.03 -11.95
CA TRP A 448 -39.13 -2.81 -12.32
C TRP A 448 -39.44 -3.09 -13.80
N THR A 449 -38.64 -3.90 -14.48
CA THR A 449 -38.99 -4.41 -15.82
C THR A 449 -40.12 -5.45 -15.78
N ASP A 450 -40.83 -5.62 -16.91
CA ASP A 450 -41.91 -6.61 -17.03
C ASP A 450 -41.42 -8.05 -16.78
N ALA A 451 -40.24 -8.39 -17.32
CA ALA A 451 -39.62 -9.71 -17.14
C ALA A 451 -39.21 -10.00 -15.68
N VAL A 452 -38.79 -8.97 -14.92
CA VAL A 452 -38.58 -9.10 -13.47
C VAL A 452 -39.90 -9.27 -12.74
N THR A 453 -40.95 -8.57 -13.16
CA THR A 453 -42.26 -8.61 -12.51
C THR A 453 -42.94 -9.97 -12.69
N GLU A 454 -42.87 -10.58 -13.89
CA GLU A 454 -43.32 -11.97 -14.11
C GLU A 454 -42.60 -12.97 -13.19
N LYS A 455 -41.27 -12.87 -13.07
CA LYS A 455 -40.46 -13.72 -12.19
C LYS A 455 -40.75 -13.46 -10.71
N TYR A 456 -41.01 -12.22 -10.33
CA TYR A 456 -41.42 -11.83 -8.98
C TYR A 456 -42.77 -12.46 -8.62
N ASP A 457 -43.79 -12.35 -9.49
CA ASP A 457 -45.11 -12.93 -9.25
C ASP A 457 -45.05 -14.46 -9.17
N ALA A 458 -44.23 -15.09 -10.01
CA ALA A 458 -43.95 -16.53 -9.94
C ALA A 458 -43.31 -16.93 -8.59
N LEU A 459 -42.35 -16.16 -8.08
CA LEU A 459 -41.74 -16.40 -6.76
C LEU A 459 -42.73 -16.17 -5.60
N LYS A 460 -43.55 -15.12 -5.65
CA LYS A 460 -44.58 -14.86 -4.63
C LYS A 460 -45.64 -15.96 -4.59
N LYS A 461 -45.99 -16.53 -5.75
CA LYS A 461 -46.89 -17.69 -5.86
C LYS A 461 -46.25 -18.99 -5.38
N LEU A 462 -44.97 -19.24 -5.71
CA LEU A 462 -44.23 -20.43 -5.27
C LEU A 462 -44.07 -20.50 -3.74
N TYR A 463 -43.86 -19.35 -3.11
CA TYR A 463 -43.71 -19.20 -1.66
C TYR A 463 -44.93 -18.55 -0.99
N GLU A 464 -46.13 -18.78 -1.53
CA GLU A 464 -47.37 -18.29 -0.92
C GLU A 464 -47.50 -18.77 0.53
N GLY A 465 -47.91 -17.86 1.42
CA GLY A 465 -48.00 -18.12 2.87
C GLY A 465 -46.66 -18.23 3.62
N LYS A 466 -45.51 -18.16 2.93
CA LYS A 466 -44.17 -18.27 3.51
C LYS A 466 -43.45 -16.92 3.52
N LYS A 467 -42.40 -16.83 4.34
CA LYS A 467 -41.50 -15.68 4.47
C LYS A 467 -40.14 -16.01 3.87
N ILE A 468 -39.64 -15.12 3.00
CA ILE A 468 -38.40 -15.32 2.27
C ILE A 468 -37.29 -14.48 2.90
N VAL A 469 -36.25 -15.14 3.42
CA VAL A 469 -34.98 -14.51 3.78
C VAL A 469 -34.03 -14.70 2.61
N VAL A 470 -33.39 -13.63 2.11
CA VAL A 470 -32.41 -13.71 1.01
C VAL A 470 -30.99 -13.45 1.49
N GLY A 471 -30.06 -14.26 0.98
CA GLY A 471 -28.62 -14.01 1.04
C GLY A 471 -27.99 -14.20 -0.33
N ARG A 472 -27.09 -13.29 -0.74
CA ARG A 472 -26.32 -13.41 -1.98
C ARG A 472 -24.89 -12.97 -1.76
N ASP A 473 -23.99 -13.95 -1.80
CA ASP A 473 -22.59 -13.83 -1.38
C ASP A 473 -21.67 -14.57 -2.36
N ARG A 474 -20.36 -14.30 -2.30
CA ARG A 474 -19.36 -15.24 -2.85
C ARG A 474 -19.13 -16.37 -1.85
N LEU A 475 -18.73 -17.55 -2.32
CA LEU A 475 -18.43 -18.71 -1.47
C LEU A 475 -17.05 -18.60 -0.79
N ASP A 476 -16.82 -17.50 -0.08
CA ASP A 476 -15.57 -17.17 0.62
C ASP A 476 -15.82 -17.13 2.14
N SER A 477 -14.86 -17.61 2.93
CA SER A 477 -14.90 -17.58 4.40
C SER A 477 -14.95 -16.16 5.01
N VAL A 478 -14.64 -15.07 4.27
CA VAL A 478 -14.90 -13.69 4.75
C VAL A 478 -16.38 -13.31 4.66
N ARG A 479 -17.16 -13.97 3.80
CA ARG A 479 -18.56 -13.59 3.50
C ARG A 479 -19.57 -14.15 4.50
N GLY A 480 -19.16 -15.07 5.37
CA GLY A 480 -19.95 -15.50 6.52
C GLY A 480 -21.18 -16.35 6.17
N VAL A 481 -21.14 -17.09 5.05
CA VAL A 481 -22.25 -17.97 4.62
C VAL A 481 -22.50 -19.09 5.64
N ALA A 482 -21.43 -19.67 6.19
CA ALA A 482 -21.53 -20.69 7.23
C ALA A 482 -22.21 -20.15 8.50
N GLN A 483 -21.79 -18.98 8.98
CA GLN A 483 -22.41 -18.27 10.11
C GLN A 483 -23.90 -18.00 9.87
N LYS A 484 -24.28 -17.61 8.65
CA LYS A 484 -25.68 -17.40 8.26
C LYS A 484 -26.52 -18.66 8.42
N LEU A 485 -26.03 -19.79 7.91
CA LEU A 485 -26.71 -21.08 7.99
C LEU A 485 -26.82 -21.55 9.45
N GLN A 486 -25.74 -21.42 10.23
CA GLN A 486 -25.74 -21.77 11.65
C GLN A 486 -26.69 -20.88 12.48
N ALA A 487 -26.78 -19.58 12.17
CA ALA A 487 -27.73 -18.68 12.82
C ALA A 487 -29.19 -18.97 12.41
N PHE A 488 -29.42 -19.39 11.16
CA PHE A 488 -30.74 -19.79 10.68
C PHE A 488 -31.19 -21.15 11.29
N GLU A 489 -30.27 -22.10 11.43
CA GLU A 489 -30.45 -23.34 12.21
C GLU A 489 -30.87 -23.00 13.65
N ARG A 490 -30.12 -22.10 14.30
CA ARG A 490 -30.40 -21.63 15.67
C ARG A 490 -31.73 -20.89 15.79
N PHE A 491 -32.14 -20.14 14.78
CA PHE A 491 -33.45 -19.50 14.71
C PHE A 491 -34.60 -20.53 14.66
N LEU A 492 -34.46 -21.59 13.85
CA LEU A 492 -35.45 -22.68 13.78
C LEU A 492 -35.50 -23.53 15.07
N GLU A 493 -34.39 -23.64 15.80
CA GLU A 493 -34.38 -24.20 17.16
C GLU A 493 -35.18 -23.34 18.14
N MET A 494 -34.83 -22.04 18.23
CA MET A 494 -35.36 -21.11 19.23
C MET A 494 -36.82 -20.72 19.01
N TYR A 495 -37.29 -20.69 17.76
CA TYR A 495 -38.64 -20.27 17.40
C TYR A 495 -39.36 -21.34 16.56
N PRO A 496 -39.84 -22.44 17.18
CA PRO A 496 -40.53 -23.52 16.47
C PRO A 496 -41.73 -23.07 15.65
N ASP A 497 -42.40 -21.98 16.04
CA ASP A 497 -43.55 -21.40 15.35
C ASP A 497 -43.24 -20.92 13.92
N TRP A 498 -41.96 -20.69 13.58
CA TRP A 498 -41.53 -20.28 12.23
C TRP A 498 -41.16 -21.45 11.31
N ARG A 499 -41.11 -22.69 11.83
CA ARG A 499 -40.90 -23.90 11.01
C ARG A 499 -42.02 -24.04 9.97
N GLU A 500 -41.67 -24.54 8.79
CA GLU A 500 -42.53 -24.60 7.59
C GLU A 500 -43.06 -23.25 7.04
N LYS A 501 -42.79 -22.12 7.73
CA LYS A 501 -43.24 -20.77 7.36
C LYS A 501 -42.13 -19.85 6.86
N VAL A 502 -40.85 -20.16 7.10
CA VAL A 502 -39.71 -19.31 6.68
C VAL A 502 -38.74 -20.11 5.81
N VAL A 503 -38.37 -19.57 4.66
CA VAL A 503 -37.36 -20.12 3.76
C VAL A 503 -36.16 -19.17 3.64
N LEU A 504 -34.95 -19.70 3.76
CA LEU A 504 -33.70 -19.01 3.44
C LEU A 504 -33.28 -19.37 2.02
N ILE A 505 -33.29 -18.40 1.12
CA ILE A 505 -32.75 -18.51 -0.23
C ILE A 505 -31.34 -17.93 -0.24
N GLN A 506 -30.33 -18.81 -0.27
CA GLN A 506 -28.92 -18.43 -0.34
C GLN A 506 -28.38 -18.68 -1.75
N VAL A 507 -28.01 -17.62 -2.44
CA VAL A 507 -27.28 -17.67 -3.72
C VAL A 507 -25.80 -17.55 -3.41
N THR A 508 -24.98 -18.48 -3.89
CA THR A 508 -23.52 -18.35 -3.80
C THR A 508 -22.92 -18.33 -5.20
N SER A 509 -22.22 -17.24 -5.53
CA SER A 509 -21.37 -17.24 -6.73
C SER A 509 -20.15 -18.11 -6.48
N PRO A 510 -19.79 -19.03 -7.40
CA PRO A 510 -18.55 -19.79 -7.30
C PRO A 510 -17.35 -18.84 -7.29
N THR A 511 -16.29 -19.25 -6.60
CA THR A 511 -14.98 -18.60 -6.62
C THR A 511 -14.28 -18.83 -7.96
N SER A 512 -13.09 -18.26 -8.13
CA SER A 512 -12.31 -18.36 -9.38
C SER A 512 -11.89 -19.81 -9.60
N ILE A 513 -11.92 -20.29 -10.85
CA ILE A 513 -11.63 -21.70 -11.22
C ILE A 513 -10.19 -22.17 -10.84
N GLU A 514 -9.35 -21.27 -10.32
CA GLU A 514 -8.00 -21.55 -9.89
C GLU A 514 -7.77 -21.37 -8.38
N GLU A 515 -8.68 -20.75 -7.64
CA GLU A 515 -8.74 -20.85 -6.16
C GLU A 515 -9.05 -22.32 -5.75
N GLU A 516 -9.63 -23.11 -6.66
CA GLU A 516 -9.78 -24.57 -6.54
C GLU A 516 -8.48 -25.37 -6.79
N LYS A 517 -7.42 -24.76 -7.35
CA LYS A 517 -6.15 -25.43 -7.68
C LYS A 517 -5.02 -25.20 -6.68
N ASP A 518 -5.19 -24.27 -5.73
CA ASP A 518 -4.21 -24.09 -4.67
C ASP A 518 -4.22 -25.28 -3.70
N ASP A 519 -3.03 -25.86 -3.52
CA ASP A 519 -2.73 -27.17 -2.90
C ASP A 519 -3.15 -27.30 -1.41
N ASP A 520 -3.60 -26.21 -0.79
CA ASP A 520 -4.08 -26.16 0.60
C ASP A 520 -5.54 -26.66 0.75
N GLY A 521 -6.35 -26.59 -0.31
CA GLY A 521 -7.72 -27.14 -0.31
C GLY A 521 -8.67 -26.53 0.73
N SER A 522 -8.38 -25.32 1.24
CA SER A 522 -9.19 -24.65 2.27
C SER A 522 -10.56 -24.19 1.77
N GLU A 523 -10.69 -23.81 0.50
CA GLU A 523 -11.98 -23.45 -0.12
C GLU A 523 -12.90 -24.68 -0.33
N SER A 524 -12.33 -25.81 -0.75
CA SER A 524 -13.05 -27.09 -0.83
C SER A 524 -13.69 -27.47 0.52
N ARG A 525 -12.99 -27.19 1.63
CA ARG A 525 -13.54 -27.36 3.00
C ARG A 525 -14.69 -26.39 3.29
N ILE A 526 -14.68 -25.15 2.78
CA ILE A 526 -15.77 -24.17 2.95
C ILE A 526 -17.01 -24.61 2.16
N ALA A 527 -16.84 -24.94 0.88
CA ALA A 527 -17.93 -25.43 0.03
C ALA A 527 -18.57 -26.70 0.61
N THR A 528 -17.75 -27.66 1.03
CA THR A 528 -18.20 -28.88 1.70
C THR A 528 -18.97 -28.55 2.98
N ARG A 529 -18.43 -27.71 3.86
CA ARG A 529 -19.09 -27.32 5.12
C ARG A 529 -20.40 -26.56 4.91
N VAL A 530 -20.51 -25.73 3.87
CA VAL A 530 -21.76 -25.06 3.49
C VAL A 530 -22.79 -26.09 3.03
N ASN A 531 -22.40 -27.04 2.17
CA ASN A 531 -23.30 -28.12 1.72
C ASN A 531 -23.75 -29.00 2.90
N GLU A 532 -22.84 -29.39 3.80
CA GLU A 532 -23.17 -30.12 5.03
C GLU A 532 -24.18 -29.37 5.91
N LEU A 533 -24.01 -28.05 6.08
CA LEU A 533 -24.94 -27.18 6.82
C LEU A 533 -26.33 -27.17 6.16
N VAL A 534 -26.40 -26.97 4.84
CA VAL A 534 -27.66 -26.98 4.08
C VAL A 534 -28.37 -28.33 4.22
N MET A 535 -27.64 -29.44 4.03
CA MET A 535 -28.19 -30.80 4.15
C MET A 535 -28.69 -31.10 5.57
N ARG A 536 -27.97 -30.67 6.61
CA ARG A 536 -28.37 -30.89 8.01
C ARG A 536 -29.64 -30.11 8.37
N ILE A 537 -29.72 -28.83 8.01
CA ILE A 537 -30.88 -27.98 8.30
C ILE A 537 -32.11 -28.51 7.57
N ASN A 538 -31.96 -28.87 6.28
CA ASN A 538 -33.05 -29.43 5.48
C ASN A 538 -33.47 -30.83 5.95
N GLY A 539 -32.54 -31.66 6.41
CA GLY A 539 -32.85 -32.99 6.97
C GLY A 539 -33.52 -32.94 8.35
N MET A 540 -33.28 -31.89 9.14
CA MET A 540 -33.81 -31.75 10.51
C MET A 540 -35.13 -30.95 10.58
N TYR A 541 -35.30 -29.94 9.71
CA TYR A 541 -36.44 -29.01 9.73
C TYR A 541 -37.25 -28.98 8.43
N GLY A 542 -36.89 -29.80 7.44
CA GLY A 542 -37.66 -29.99 6.21
C GLY A 542 -38.70 -31.11 6.29
N SER A 543 -39.58 -31.13 5.30
CA SER A 543 -40.58 -32.18 5.05
C SER A 543 -40.68 -32.42 3.53
N LEU A 544 -41.42 -33.44 3.08
CA LEU A 544 -41.43 -33.82 1.65
C LEU A 544 -41.87 -32.68 0.70
N GLY A 545 -42.65 -31.71 1.19
CA GLY A 545 -43.09 -30.54 0.43
C GLY A 545 -42.45 -29.20 0.85
N PHE A 546 -41.47 -29.22 1.75
CA PHE A 546 -40.86 -28.00 2.30
C PHE A 546 -39.39 -28.21 2.65
N SER A 547 -38.52 -27.38 2.07
CA SER A 547 -37.10 -27.34 2.40
C SER A 547 -36.76 -25.94 2.90
N PRO A 548 -36.37 -25.77 4.19
CA PRO A 548 -36.17 -24.47 4.83
C PRO A 548 -34.98 -23.69 4.26
N VAL A 549 -33.99 -24.35 3.67
CA VAL A 549 -32.88 -23.72 2.95
C VAL A 549 -32.92 -24.11 1.48
N GLN A 550 -32.82 -23.11 0.61
CA GLN A 550 -32.63 -23.25 -0.83
C GLN A 550 -31.26 -22.68 -1.17
N HIS A 551 -30.31 -23.54 -1.53
CA HIS A 551 -28.94 -23.14 -1.87
C HIS A 551 -28.72 -23.25 -3.37
N TYR A 552 -28.35 -22.13 -3.99
CA TYR A 552 -28.07 -22.02 -5.42
C TYR A 552 -26.59 -21.68 -5.63
N PRO A 553 -25.70 -22.68 -5.84
CA PRO A 553 -24.28 -22.49 -6.12
C PRO A 553 -24.05 -22.11 -7.59
N GLN A 554 -24.80 -21.13 -8.10
CA GLN A 554 -24.77 -20.74 -9.50
C GLN A 554 -24.97 -19.24 -9.70
N TYR A 555 -24.56 -18.76 -10.86
CA TYR A 555 -24.83 -17.42 -11.33
C TYR A 555 -26.28 -17.26 -11.81
N LEU A 556 -27.08 -16.48 -11.10
CA LEU A 556 -28.39 -16.04 -11.59
C LEU A 556 -28.26 -15.09 -12.80
N SER A 557 -29.33 -15.03 -13.61
CA SER A 557 -29.56 -13.94 -14.56
C SER A 557 -29.89 -12.62 -13.82
N GLN A 558 -29.81 -11.50 -14.53
CA GLN A 558 -30.10 -10.18 -13.96
C GLN A 558 -31.55 -10.11 -13.44
N ASP A 559 -32.50 -10.60 -14.22
CA ASP A 559 -33.92 -10.50 -13.85
C ASP A 559 -34.27 -11.41 -12.67
N GLU A 560 -33.73 -12.63 -12.61
CA GLU A 560 -33.94 -13.54 -11.47
C GLU A 560 -33.37 -12.95 -10.19
N TYR A 561 -32.22 -12.27 -10.27
CA TYR A 561 -31.62 -11.61 -9.13
C TYR A 561 -32.50 -10.49 -8.57
N PHE A 562 -32.96 -9.57 -9.42
CA PHE A 562 -33.84 -8.48 -8.97
C PHE A 562 -35.23 -8.97 -8.55
N ALA A 563 -35.78 -10.00 -9.21
CA ALA A 563 -37.03 -10.63 -8.79
C ALA A 563 -36.92 -11.24 -7.39
N LEU A 564 -35.80 -11.93 -7.10
CA LEU A 564 -35.51 -12.48 -5.78
C LEU A 564 -35.35 -11.39 -4.71
N LEU A 565 -34.62 -10.30 -5.00
CA LEU A 565 -34.47 -9.18 -4.07
C LEU A 565 -35.80 -8.45 -3.78
N ARG A 566 -36.67 -8.30 -4.78
CA ARG A 566 -38.04 -7.74 -4.62
C ARG A 566 -38.96 -8.68 -3.84
N ALA A 567 -38.87 -9.99 -4.07
CA ALA A 567 -39.75 -10.98 -3.45
C ALA A 567 -39.44 -11.23 -1.97
N ALA A 568 -38.19 -11.01 -1.56
CA ALA A 568 -37.69 -11.32 -0.21
C ALA A 568 -38.25 -10.39 0.89
N ASP A 569 -38.72 -11.00 1.98
CA ASP A 569 -39.21 -10.30 3.17
C ASP A 569 -38.06 -9.75 4.04
N ILE A 570 -36.87 -10.36 4.02
CA ILE A 570 -35.68 -9.94 4.78
C ILE A 570 -34.42 -10.12 3.93
N GLY A 571 -33.54 -9.11 3.91
CA GLY A 571 -32.17 -9.24 3.41
C GLY A 571 -31.20 -9.54 4.54
N LEU A 572 -30.42 -10.62 4.46
CA LEU A 572 -29.51 -11.06 5.53
C LEU A 572 -28.06 -11.13 5.07
N ILE A 573 -27.25 -10.18 5.56
CA ILE A 573 -25.83 -10.00 5.20
C ILE A 573 -24.95 -10.24 6.44
N THR A 574 -24.24 -11.38 6.48
CA THR A 574 -23.48 -11.86 7.65
C THR A 574 -21.96 -11.82 7.45
N SER A 575 -21.47 -10.93 6.58
CA SER A 575 -20.04 -10.88 6.23
C SER A 575 -19.16 -10.65 7.48
N VAL A 576 -18.19 -11.54 7.67
CA VAL A 576 -17.23 -11.53 8.78
C VAL A 576 -16.32 -10.30 8.70
N ARG A 577 -15.94 -9.92 7.48
CA ARG A 577 -15.18 -8.70 7.17
C ARG A 577 -15.38 -8.39 5.69
N ASP A 578 -15.73 -7.15 5.36
CA ASP A 578 -16.01 -6.74 3.98
C ASP A 578 -15.77 -5.24 3.79
N GLY A 579 -15.22 -4.83 2.65
CA GLY A 579 -14.88 -3.44 2.37
C GLY A 579 -16.12 -2.58 2.11
N MET A 580 -17.03 -3.07 1.26
CA MET A 580 -18.36 -2.50 1.03
C MET A 580 -19.28 -3.55 0.43
N ASN A 581 -20.48 -3.71 0.98
CA ASN A 581 -21.46 -4.68 0.52
C ASN A 581 -22.51 -4.06 -0.40
N THR A 582 -22.35 -4.21 -1.72
CA THR A 582 -23.31 -3.65 -2.71
C THR A 582 -24.67 -4.36 -2.68
N THR A 583 -24.72 -5.67 -2.43
CA THR A 583 -25.97 -6.45 -2.30
C THR A 583 -26.94 -5.81 -1.31
N SER A 584 -26.44 -5.30 -0.17
CA SER A 584 -27.28 -4.62 0.83
C SER A 584 -27.96 -3.35 0.30
N MET A 585 -27.27 -2.58 -0.54
CA MET A 585 -27.81 -1.38 -1.18
C MET A 585 -28.78 -1.73 -2.32
N GLU A 586 -28.44 -2.74 -3.11
CA GLU A 586 -29.30 -3.27 -4.19
C GLU A 586 -30.62 -3.80 -3.60
N TYR A 587 -30.57 -4.46 -2.44
CA TYR A 587 -31.76 -4.89 -1.68
C TYR A 587 -32.60 -3.70 -1.21
N VAL A 588 -31.98 -2.68 -0.61
CA VAL A 588 -32.68 -1.45 -0.18
C VAL A 588 -33.40 -0.77 -1.36
N ILE A 589 -32.80 -0.70 -2.55
CA ILE A 589 -33.51 -0.19 -3.74
C ILE A 589 -34.71 -1.09 -4.08
N CYS A 590 -34.54 -2.42 -4.14
CA CYS A 590 -35.62 -3.36 -4.46
C CYS A 590 -36.79 -3.34 -3.46
N GLN A 591 -36.56 -2.92 -2.22
CA GLN A 591 -37.57 -2.87 -1.15
C GLN A 591 -38.41 -1.58 -1.13
N ARG A 592 -38.32 -0.72 -2.15
CA ARG A 592 -39.12 0.51 -2.32
C ARG A 592 -40.63 0.33 -2.04
N GLU A 593 -41.19 -0.83 -2.39
CA GLU A 593 -42.61 -1.19 -2.16
C GLU A 593 -42.81 -2.27 -1.09
N GLY A 594 -41.83 -3.15 -0.87
CA GLY A 594 -41.93 -4.28 0.05
C GLY A 594 -41.66 -3.93 1.52
N HIS A 595 -40.82 -2.91 1.76
CA HIS A 595 -40.37 -2.48 3.09
C HIS A 595 -39.73 -3.60 3.93
N GLY A 596 -39.10 -4.59 3.29
CA GLY A 596 -38.42 -5.69 3.97
C GLY A 596 -37.20 -5.21 4.79
N PRO A 597 -37.04 -5.65 6.05
CA PRO A 597 -35.88 -5.26 6.86
C PRO A 597 -34.56 -5.75 6.28
N LEU A 598 -33.53 -4.90 6.41
CA LEU A 598 -32.13 -5.28 6.16
C LEU A 598 -31.45 -5.64 7.49
N ILE A 599 -30.93 -6.86 7.59
CA ILE A 599 -30.02 -7.31 8.64
C ILE A 599 -28.59 -7.29 8.08
N LEU A 600 -27.69 -6.57 8.75
CA LEU A 600 -26.35 -6.26 8.27
C LEU A 600 -25.30 -6.51 9.37
N SER A 601 -24.21 -7.21 9.00
CA SER A 601 -23.04 -7.38 9.87
C SER A 601 -22.38 -6.06 10.22
N GLU A 602 -22.13 -5.82 11.51
CA GLU A 602 -21.37 -4.66 12.02
C GLU A 602 -19.93 -4.62 11.49
N PHE A 603 -19.40 -5.75 11.00
CA PHE A 603 -18.07 -5.87 10.40
C PHE A 603 -18.03 -5.57 8.89
N SER A 604 -19.17 -5.27 8.26
CA SER A 604 -19.23 -4.75 6.90
C SER A 604 -18.90 -3.26 6.89
N GLY A 605 -18.06 -2.80 5.96
CA GLY A 605 -17.83 -1.36 5.74
C GLY A 605 -19.10 -0.57 5.42
N THR A 606 -20.18 -1.23 4.96
CA THR A 606 -21.50 -0.60 4.78
C THR A 606 -22.17 -0.19 6.10
N ALA A 607 -21.86 -0.83 7.23
CA ALA A 607 -22.57 -0.62 8.50
C ALA A 607 -22.51 0.83 9.00
N GLY A 608 -21.36 1.51 8.80
CA GLY A 608 -21.19 2.93 9.15
C GLY A 608 -22.03 3.89 8.30
N SER A 609 -22.43 3.46 7.10
CA SER A 609 -23.28 4.21 6.17
C SER A 609 -24.77 3.94 6.44
N LEU A 610 -25.17 2.66 6.49
CA LEU A 610 -26.56 2.24 6.66
C LEU A 610 -26.95 2.07 8.14
N LYS A 611 -26.91 3.18 8.89
CA LYS A 611 -27.09 3.18 10.35
C LYS A 611 -28.44 2.63 10.84
N ASP A 612 -29.52 2.83 10.07
CA ASP A 612 -30.86 2.38 10.46
C ASP A 612 -31.16 0.90 10.13
N ALA A 613 -30.21 0.18 9.51
CA ALA A 613 -30.31 -1.26 9.35
C ALA A 613 -30.21 -1.99 10.69
N ILE A 614 -30.66 -3.24 10.76
CA ILE A 614 -30.49 -4.09 11.95
C ILE A 614 -29.05 -4.59 11.97
N HIS A 615 -28.21 -4.01 12.84
CA HIS A 615 -26.81 -4.41 12.97
C HIS A 615 -26.67 -5.65 13.83
N ILE A 616 -25.89 -6.62 13.35
CA ILE A 616 -25.62 -7.88 14.03
C ILE A 616 -24.12 -8.18 14.14
N ASN A 617 -23.74 -8.91 15.18
CA ASN A 617 -22.48 -9.63 15.22
C ASN A 617 -22.70 -11.05 14.62
N PRO A 618 -22.14 -11.40 13.45
CA PRO A 618 -22.34 -12.71 12.81
C PRO A 618 -21.72 -13.87 13.59
N TRP A 619 -20.91 -13.61 14.62
CA TRP A 619 -20.36 -14.62 15.53
C TRP A 619 -21.31 -14.98 16.68
N ASP A 620 -22.24 -14.09 17.05
CA ASP A 620 -23.31 -14.40 18.00
C ASP A 620 -24.51 -15.01 17.26
N LEU A 621 -24.44 -16.31 17.02
CA LEU A 621 -25.48 -17.07 16.32
C LEU A 621 -26.87 -16.96 16.99
N SER A 622 -26.92 -16.78 18.32
CA SER A 622 -28.19 -16.62 19.03
C SER A 622 -28.72 -15.18 18.94
N GLY A 623 -27.84 -14.18 18.99
CA GLY A 623 -28.19 -12.79 18.70
C GLY A 623 -28.73 -12.61 17.28
N VAL A 624 -28.07 -13.19 16.27
CA VAL A 624 -28.57 -13.19 14.88
C VAL A 624 -29.94 -13.89 14.79
N ALA A 625 -30.14 -15.02 15.48
CA ALA A 625 -31.43 -15.71 15.51
C ALA A 625 -32.55 -14.85 16.14
N VAL A 626 -32.26 -14.12 17.20
CA VAL A 626 -33.19 -13.14 17.81
C VAL A 626 -33.52 -12.03 16.81
N GLU A 627 -32.53 -11.47 16.11
CA GLU A 627 -32.77 -10.39 15.15
C GLU A 627 -33.51 -10.84 13.88
N ILE A 628 -33.36 -12.08 13.43
CA ILE A 628 -34.23 -12.67 12.38
C ILE A 628 -35.68 -12.69 12.87
N ASN A 629 -35.95 -13.12 14.11
CA ASN A 629 -37.30 -13.09 14.67
C ASN A 629 -37.84 -11.65 14.83
N ASN A 630 -37.00 -10.72 15.30
CA ASN A 630 -37.37 -9.30 15.44
C ASN A 630 -37.72 -8.68 14.08
N ALA A 631 -36.94 -8.97 13.03
CA ALA A 631 -37.23 -8.53 11.67
C ALA A 631 -38.55 -9.12 11.14
N LEU A 632 -38.81 -10.42 11.34
CA LEU A 632 -40.05 -11.08 10.92
C LEU A 632 -41.30 -10.52 11.64
N THR A 633 -41.17 -10.16 12.91
CA THR A 633 -42.24 -9.62 13.76
C THR A 633 -42.32 -8.08 13.78
N MET A 634 -41.41 -7.38 13.08
CA MET A 634 -41.35 -5.93 13.04
C MET A 634 -42.63 -5.31 12.46
N THR A 635 -43.16 -4.28 13.13
CA THR A 635 -44.41 -3.62 12.71
C THR A 635 -44.24 -2.86 11.38
N PRO A 636 -45.30 -2.70 10.57
CA PRO A 636 -45.23 -2.03 9.27
C PRO A 636 -44.68 -0.60 9.34
N GLU A 637 -44.96 0.14 10.43
CA GLU A 637 -44.52 1.52 10.61
C GLU A 637 -43.00 1.60 10.82
N LYS A 638 -42.43 0.66 11.61
CA LYS A 638 -40.99 0.55 11.82
C LYS A 638 -40.27 0.15 10.53
N ARG A 639 -40.85 -0.79 9.78
CA ARG A 639 -40.36 -1.22 8.46
C ARG A 639 -40.33 -0.06 7.46
N LEU A 640 -41.42 0.68 7.34
CA LEU A 640 -41.52 1.86 6.48
C LEU A 640 -40.50 2.94 6.87
N HIS A 641 -40.33 3.21 8.17
CA HIS A 641 -39.37 4.20 8.65
C HIS A 641 -37.92 3.80 8.33
N MET A 642 -37.52 2.57 8.65
CA MET A 642 -36.22 2.01 8.29
C MET A 642 -35.96 2.12 6.78
N GLN A 643 -36.91 1.63 5.98
CA GLN A 643 -36.76 1.62 4.53
C GLN A 643 -36.67 3.03 3.93
N ALA A 644 -37.47 3.99 4.41
CA ALA A 644 -37.42 5.37 3.94
C ALA A 644 -36.05 6.02 4.19
N ASN A 645 -35.47 5.83 5.38
CA ASN A 645 -34.16 6.40 5.71
C ASN A 645 -33.04 5.72 4.90
N LEU A 646 -33.06 4.39 4.79
CA LEU A 646 -32.05 3.62 4.02
C LEU A 646 -32.12 3.94 2.53
N TYR A 647 -33.31 4.00 1.94
CA TYR A 647 -33.51 4.33 0.52
C TYR A 647 -33.05 5.76 0.21
N ASN A 648 -33.37 6.73 1.07
CA ASN A 648 -32.85 8.10 0.95
C ASN A 648 -31.31 8.16 1.05
N HIS A 649 -30.69 7.33 1.90
CA HIS A 649 -29.22 7.27 1.95
C HIS A 649 -28.62 6.73 0.65
N VAL A 650 -29.11 5.59 0.16
CA VAL A 650 -28.56 4.91 -1.02
C VAL A 650 -28.76 5.73 -2.30
N THR A 651 -29.89 6.42 -2.44
CA THR A 651 -30.16 7.29 -3.59
C THR A 651 -29.36 8.59 -3.57
N THR A 652 -29.17 9.23 -2.42
CA THR A 652 -28.41 10.50 -2.32
C THR A 652 -26.88 10.32 -2.29
N ARG A 653 -26.40 9.15 -1.84
CA ARG A 653 -24.98 8.78 -1.81
C ARG A 653 -24.69 7.63 -2.77
N ASN A 654 -25.15 7.82 -4.00
CA ASN A 654 -24.92 6.91 -5.12
C ASN A 654 -23.46 6.95 -5.61
N VAL A 655 -23.16 6.10 -6.60
CA VAL A 655 -21.81 5.98 -7.19
C VAL A 655 -21.30 7.27 -7.83
N GLN A 656 -22.19 8.08 -8.43
CA GLN A 656 -21.85 9.37 -9.04
C GLN A 656 -21.37 10.36 -7.97
N SER A 657 -22.14 10.50 -6.89
CA SER A 657 -21.80 11.31 -5.72
C SER A 657 -20.47 10.88 -5.08
N TRP A 658 -20.16 9.58 -5.05
CA TRP A 658 -18.88 9.08 -4.55
C TRP A 658 -17.69 9.60 -5.37
N ILE A 659 -17.69 9.40 -6.69
CA ILE A 659 -16.54 9.74 -7.54
C ILE A 659 -16.35 11.26 -7.68
N ASP A 660 -17.45 12.02 -7.78
CA ASP A 660 -17.40 13.49 -7.82
C ASP A 660 -16.80 14.08 -6.54
N ASN A 661 -17.18 13.56 -5.37
CA ASN A 661 -16.61 13.99 -4.10
C ASN A 661 -15.12 13.60 -3.96
N PHE A 662 -14.73 12.44 -4.49
CA PHE A 662 -13.34 12.00 -4.49
C PHE A 662 -12.45 12.90 -5.37
N ILE A 663 -12.87 13.16 -6.62
CA ILE A 663 -12.16 14.07 -7.54
C ILE A 663 -12.14 15.49 -6.99
N ARG A 664 -13.26 15.99 -6.45
CA ARG A 664 -13.34 17.33 -5.81
C ARG A 664 -12.36 17.45 -4.65
N LYS A 665 -12.22 16.43 -3.80
CA LYS A 665 -11.22 16.41 -2.72
C LYS A 665 -9.80 16.34 -3.28
N HIS A 666 -9.54 15.56 -4.33
CA HIS A 666 -8.22 15.52 -4.98
C HIS A 666 -7.80 16.89 -5.51
N VAL A 667 -8.65 17.56 -6.30
CA VAL A 667 -8.38 18.92 -6.82
C VAL A 667 -8.16 19.92 -5.69
N HIS A 668 -8.93 19.82 -4.59
CA HIS A 668 -8.70 20.65 -3.41
C HIS A 668 -7.35 20.38 -2.74
N VAL A 669 -6.92 19.12 -2.64
CA VAL A 669 -5.59 18.76 -2.10
C VAL A 669 -4.48 19.40 -2.95
N LEU A 670 -4.53 19.26 -4.28
CA LEU A 670 -3.58 19.90 -5.19
C LEU A 670 -3.52 21.42 -4.97
N GLY A 671 -4.69 22.09 -4.86
CA GLY A 671 -4.76 23.53 -4.64
C GLY A 671 -4.24 24.02 -3.27
N THR A 672 -4.16 23.12 -2.27
CA THR A 672 -3.58 23.45 -0.95
C THR A 672 -2.08 23.17 -0.85
N GLN A 673 -1.55 22.27 -1.67
CA GLN A 673 -0.14 21.89 -1.65
C GLN A 673 0.71 22.84 -2.49
N LYS A 674 1.37 23.79 -1.83
CA LYS A 674 2.37 24.66 -2.47
C LYS A 674 3.64 23.85 -2.80
N ASN A 675 3.68 23.22 -3.97
CA ASN A 675 4.87 22.74 -4.69
C ASN A 675 6.08 22.31 -3.82
N VAL A 676 5.88 21.42 -2.85
CA VAL A 676 6.97 20.59 -2.34
C VAL A 676 6.92 19.32 -3.15
N ALA A 677 7.81 19.22 -4.15
CA ALA A 677 7.95 18.00 -4.94
C ALA A 677 8.45 16.89 -4.00
N ALA A 678 7.70 15.80 -3.89
CA ALA A 678 8.11 14.65 -3.10
C ALA A 678 9.36 14.04 -3.72
N THR A 679 10.40 13.76 -2.93
CA THR A 679 11.59 13.06 -3.43
C THR A 679 11.24 11.58 -3.64
N PRO A 680 11.18 11.05 -4.87
CA PRO A 680 10.75 9.67 -5.09
C PRO A 680 11.71 8.65 -4.46
N LEU A 681 11.19 7.49 -4.06
CA LEU A 681 12.01 6.34 -3.68
C LEU A 681 12.93 5.90 -4.83
N LEU A 682 14.13 5.44 -4.54
CA LEU A 682 15.08 4.96 -5.55
C LEU A 682 14.52 3.79 -6.37
N ASP A 683 14.34 3.99 -7.68
CA ASP A 683 14.01 2.91 -8.62
C ASP A 683 15.24 2.00 -8.84
N ARG A 684 15.24 0.84 -8.16
CA ARG A 684 16.31 -0.16 -8.25
C ARG A 684 16.42 -0.80 -9.65
N ALA A 685 15.34 -0.86 -10.43
CA ALA A 685 15.35 -1.44 -11.77
C ALA A 685 16.00 -0.47 -12.78
N THR A 686 15.61 0.81 -12.74
CA THR A 686 16.27 1.86 -13.53
C THR A 686 17.74 2.00 -13.13
N LEU A 687 18.06 2.00 -11.83
CA LEU A 687 19.45 2.01 -11.33
C LEU A 687 20.29 0.87 -11.92
N LEU A 688 19.79 -0.38 -11.85
CA LEU A 688 20.50 -1.55 -12.36
C LEU A 688 20.67 -1.52 -13.89
N LYS A 689 19.64 -1.08 -14.62
CA LYS A 689 19.68 -0.92 -16.07
C LYS A 689 20.75 0.09 -16.50
N THR A 690 20.77 1.27 -15.89
CA THR A 690 21.74 2.32 -16.22
C THR A 690 23.16 1.95 -15.76
N TYR A 691 23.31 1.26 -14.62
CA TYR A 691 24.59 0.69 -14.20
C TYR A 691 25.15 -0.29 -15.25
N ARG A 692 24.38 -1.31 -15.64
CA ARG A 692 24.81 -2.33 -16.63
C ARG A 692 25.10 -1.74 -18.02
N GLY A 693 24.41 -0.66 -18.40
CA GLY A 693 24.63 0.03 -19.68
C GLY A 693 25.85 0.94 -19.72
N ALA A 694 26.41 1.32 -18.57
CA ALA A 694 27.51 2.29 -18.48
C ALA A 694 28.90 1.63 -18.48
N GLY A 695 29.86 2.28 -19.15
CA GLY A 695 31.27 1.88 -19.25
C GLY A 695 32.10 2.22 -18.02
N LYS A 696 32.32 3.50 -17.69
CA LYS A 696 33.00 3.90 -16.42
C LYS A 696 31.98 4.41 -15.41
N ARG A 697 32.06 3.91 -14.18
CA ARG A 697 31.04 4.12 -13.14
C ARG A 697 31.69 4.68 -11.87
N LEU A 698 31.11 5.73 -11.29
CA LEU A 698 31.61 6.40 -10.09
C LEU A 698 30.61 6.27 -8.94
N PHE A 699 31.09 5.82 -7.79
CA PHE A 699 30.32 5.66 -6.56
C PHE A 699 30.89 6.58 -5.48
N MET A 700 30.02 7.31 -4.80
CA MET A 700 30.37 8.25 -3.72
C MET A 700 29.43 8.02 -2.54
N PHE A 701 29.95 7.41 -1.47
CA PHE A 701 29.16 7.06 -0.29
C PHE A 701 29.63 7.87 0.91
N ASP A 702 28.71 8.51 1.63
CA ASP A 702 28.98 8.84 3.03
C ASP A 702 29.05 7.56 3.89
N TYR A 703 29.66 7.67 5.07
CA TYR A 703 29.83 6.58 6.01
C TYR A 703 28.79 6.53 7.14
N ASP A 704 28.48 7.66 7.78
CA ASP A 704 27.86 7.77 9.10
C ASP A 704 26.36 8.10 9.02
N GLY A 705 25.52 7.07 8.95
CA GLY A 705 24.08 7.22 8.66
C GLY A 705 23.71 6.77 7.24
N THR A 706 24.71 6.48 6.41
CA THR A 706 24.55 5.99 5.03
C THR A 706 24.99 4.53 4.88
N LEU A 707 26.25 4.19 5.17
CA LEU A 707 26.75 2.80 5.14
C LEU A 707 26.67 2.10 6.50
N THR A 708 26.69 2.87 7.58
CA THR A 708 26.52 2.38 8.95
C THR A 708 25.38 3.14 9.64
N PRO A 709 24.56 2.51 10.50
CA PRO A 709 23.54 3.24 11.26
C PRO A 709 24.15 4.28 12.21
N ILE A 710 23.48 5.43 12.38
CA ILE A 710 23.90 6.45 13.35
C ILE A 710 23.79 5.87 14.77
N VAL A 711 24.94 5.56 15.36
CA VAL A 711 25.06 5.10 16.74
C VAL A 711 25.29 6.27 17.72
N ARG A 712 24.98 6.05 19.01
CA ARG A 712 25.18 7.06 20.06
C ARG A 712 26.65 7.41 20.30
N GLU A 713 27.53 6.44 20.18
CA GLU A 713 28.97 6.58 20.37
C GLU A 713 29.67 6.40 19.02
N PRO A 714 30.32 7.44 18.46
CA PRO A 714 30.86 7.39 17.10
C PRO A 714 31.88 6.26 16.86
N SER A 715 32.66 5.85 17.84
CA SER A 715 33.61 4.72 17.72
C SER A 715 32.93 3.36 17.55
N ALA A 716 31.65 3.23 17.89
CA ALA A 716 30.87 2.00 17.72
C ALA A 716 30.23 1.86 16.32
N ALA A 717 30.47 2.81 15.40
CA ALA A 717 29.96 2.80 14.02
C ALA A 717 30.75 1.84 13.11
N VAL A 718 30.82 0.56 13.50
CA VAL A 718 31.61 -0.48 12.81
C VAL A 718 30.80 -1.03 11.63
N PRO A 719 31.40 -1.22 10.43
CA PRO A 719 30.67 -1.76 9.28
C PRO A 719 30.40 -3.26 9.48
N SER A 720 29.24 -3.73 9.02
CA SER A 720 28.92 -5.15 9.07
C SER A 720 29.69 -5.95 8.02
N GLU A 721 29.88 -7.25 8.26
CA GLU A 721 30.54 -8.15 7.30
C GLU A 721 29.89 -8.09 5.90
N ARG A 722 28.55 -7.98 5.85
CA ARG A 722 27.80 -7.80 4.59
C ARG A 722 28.18 -6.50 3.87
N VAL A 723 28.37 -5.38 4.58
CA VAL A 723 28.85 -4.11 3.99
C VAL A 723 30.25 -4.31 3.41
N LEU A 724 31.16 -4.92 4.17
CA LEU A 724 32.54 -5.16 3.73
C LEU A 724 32.61 -6.02 2.46
N GLN A 725 31.88 -7.13 2.45
CA GLN A 725 31.82 -8.05 1.30
C GLN A 725 31.18 -7.38 0.08
N THR A 726 30.09 -6.63 0.28
CA THR A 726 29.39 -5.90 -0.80
C THR A 726 30.26 -4.81 -1.42
N LEU A 727 30.94 -4.00 -0.59
CA LEU A 727 31.87 -2.97 -1.07
C LEU A 727 33.09 -3.59 -1.77
N LYS A 728 33.63 -4.70 -1.24
CA LYS A 728 34.74 -5.44 -1.84
C LYS A 728 34.37 -6.04 -3.20
N ALA A 729 33.17 -6.58 -3.34
CA ALA A 729 32.65 -7.08 -4.61
C ALA A 729 32.47 -5.92 -5.62
N LEU A 730 31.81 -4.83 -5.22
CA LEU A 730 31.61 -3.65 -6.07
C LEU A 730 32.94 -3.06 -6.56
N ALA A 731 33.94 -2.95 -5.67
CA ALA A 731 35.27 -2.40 -5.97
C ALA A 731 36.22 -3.40 -6.66
N SER A 732 35.79 -4.63 -6.91
CA SER A 732 36.56 -5.63 -7.68
C SER A 732 36.37 -5.52 -9.19
N ASP A 733 35.30 -4.87 -9.66
CA ASP A 733 35.11 -4.50 -11.06
C ASP A 733 35.94 -3.25 -11.39
N GLU A 734 36.91 -3.38 -12.30
CA GLU A 734 37.79 -2.28 -12.70
C GLU A 734 37.05 -1.13 -13.41
N GLN A 735 35.82 -1.35 -13.88
CA GLN A 735 34.95 -0.29 -14.41
C GLN A 735 34.42 0.63 -13.31
N ASN A 736 34.34 0.15 -12.07
CA ASN A 736 33.84 0.89 -10.92
C ASN A 736 34.97 1.66 -10.22
N ALA A 737 34.73 2.94 -9.95
CA ALA A 737 35.54 3.77 -9.05
C ALA A 737 34.72 4.02 -7.78
N VAL A 738 35.11 3.43 -6.65
CA VAL A 738 34.32 3.46 -5.41
C VAL A 738 35.00 4.34 -4.37
N TRP A 739 34.30 5.39 -3.93
CA TRP A 739 34.82 6.39 -2.99
C TRP A 739 33.95 6.52 -1.74
N ILE A 740 34.61 6.51 -0.59
CA ILE A 740 34.00 6.82 0.72
C ILE A 740 34.36 8.26 1.08
N ILE A 741 33.36 9.15 1.19
CA ILE A 741 33.54 10.58 1.47
C ILE A 741 32.94 10.88 2.85
N SER A 742 33.79 10.92 3.87
CA SER A 742 33.35 10.90 5.28
C SER A 742 33.88 12.09 6.08
N GLY A 743 33.17 12.43 7.17
CA GLY A 743 33.66 13.32 8.22
C GLY A 743 34.70 12.70 9.15
N ARG A 744 34.94 11.38 9.06
CA ARG A 744 35.91 10.64 9.87
C ARG A 744 37.36 10.94 9.49
N ASP A 745 38.27 10.68 10.42
CA ASP A 745 39.71 10.79 10.20
C ASP A 745 40.29 9.61 9.41
N GLN A 746 41.58 9.73 9.07
CA GLN A 746 42.32 8.75 8.29
C GLN A 746 42.54 7.42 9.04
N GLU A 747 42.73 7.45 10.35
CA GLU A 747 43.07 6.29 11.16
C GLU A 747 41.86 5.35 11.25
N PHE A 748 40.69 5.91 11.55
CA PHE A 748 39.41 5.20 11.58
C PHE A 748 39.08 4.55 10.22
N LEU A 749 39.16 5.29 9.11
CA LEU A 749 38.88 4.75 7.78
C LEU A 749 39.89 3.68 7.37
N THR A 750 41.18 3.87 7.68
CA THR A 750 42.23 2.88 7.40
C THR A 750 42.01 1.60 8.21
N GLN A 751 41.65 1.71 9.49
CA GLN A 751 41.39 0.58 10.38
C GLN A 751 40.20 -0.26 9.92
N HIS A 752 39.08 0.38 9.54
CA HIS A 752 37.82 -0.32 9.26
C HIS A 752 37.64 -0.73 7.80
N LEU A 753 38.17 0.04 6.84
CA LEU A 753 37.95 -0.19 5.39
C LEU A 753 39.25 -0.28 4.59
N GLY A 754 40.39 0.14 5.12
CA GLY A 754 41.68 0.20 4.40
C GLY A 754 42.22 -1.15 3.91
N HIS A 755 41.65 -2.27 4.36
CA HIS A 755 41.96 -3.61 3.86
C HIS A 755 41.34 -3.91 2.47
N ILE A 756 40.45 -3.05 1.96
CA ILE A 756 39.84 -3.15 0.62
C ILE A 756 40.58 -2.21 -0.33
N ALA A 757 41.62 -2.71 -1.00
CA ALA A 757 42.52 -1.90 -1.84
C ALA A 757 41.82 -1.15 -3.00
N GLY A 758 40.64 -1.61 -3.45
CA GLY A 758 39.87 -0.96 -4.52
C GLY A 758 39.09 0.30 -4.09
N LEU A 759 39.09 0.66 -2.80
CA LEU A 759 38.40 1.85 -2.30
C LEU A 759 39.28 3.09 -2.33
N GLY A 760 38.72 4.19 -2.83
CA GLY A 760 39.21 5.55 -2.58
C GLY A 760 38.59 6.12 -1.31
N PHE A 761 39.33 6.95 -0.59
CA PHE A 761 38.85 7.58 0.63
C PHE A 761 39.03 9.09 0.58
N SER A 762 38.02 9.81 1.08
CA SER A 762 38.13 11.21 1.43
C SER A 762 37.74 11.39 2.89
N ALA A 763 38.69 11.88 3.70
CA ALA A 763 38.58 12.02 5.15
C ALA A 763 38.45 13.50 5.55
N GLU A 764 37.94 13.75 6.77
CA GLU A 764 37.66 15.08 7.32
C GLU A 764 36.93 15.98 6.29
N HIS A 765 35.79 15.52 5.76
CA HIS A 765 34.91 16.23 4.81
C HIS A 765 35.56 16.71 3.50
N GLY A 766 36.73 16.19 3.13
CA GLY A 766 37.46 16.57 1.91
C GLY A 766 38.90 17.00 2.15
N SER A 767 39.34 17.10 3.39
CA SER A 767 40.67 17.60 3.74
C SER A 767 41.80 16.68 3.27
N PHE A 768 41.56 15.37 3.26
CA PHE A 768 42.51 14.36 2.83
C PHE A 768 41.90 13.43 1.79
N MET A 769 42.71 12.97 0.84
CA MET A 769 42.32 11.97 -0.16
C MET A 769 43.36 10.85 -0.25
N LYS A 770 42.90 9.59 -0.26
CA LYS A 770 43.69 8.40 -0.56
C LYS A 770 43.09 7.75 -1.81
N ASN A 771 43.87 7.69 -2.89
CA ASN A 771 43.42 7.09 -4.16
C ASN A 771 43.29 5.56 -4.04
N PRO A 772 42.37 4.91 -4.78
CA PRO A 772 42.31 3.46 -4.90
C PRO A 772 43.68 2.86 -5.24
N GLY A 773 44.08 1.80 -4.54
CA GLY A 773 45.35 1.11 -4.72
C GLY A 773 46.61 1.86 -4.25
N SER A 774 46.49 3.11 -3.79
CA SER A 774 47.56 3.83 -3.09
C SER A 774 47.57 3.47 -1.61
N ASP A 775 48.72 3.62 -0.93
CA ASP A 775 48.78 3.68 0.53
C ASP A 775 48.97 5.09 1.10
N GLU A 776 49.32 6.06 0.26
CA GLU A 776 49.58 7.43 0.66
C GLU A 776 48.30 8.29 0.70
N TRP A 777 48.16 9.04 1.80
CA TRP A 777 47.14 10.09 1.96
C TRP A 777 47.69 11.44 1.50
N VAL A 778 47.04 12.06 0.52
CA VAL A 778 47.32 13.42 0.06
C VAL A 778 46.52 14.40 0.93
N ASN A 779 47.21 15.37 1.53
CA ASN A 779 46.58 16.48 2.23
C ASN A 779 46.28 17.62 1.25
N LEU A 780 45.01 18.02 1.14
CA LEU A 780 44.57 19.09 0.26
C LEU A 780 44.57 20.47 0.95
N ALA A 781 44.80 20.50 2.26
CA ALA A 781 44.78 21.70 3.07
C ALA A 781 46.18 22.24 3.43
N ASP A 782 47.27 21.49 3.13
CA ASP A 782 48.65 21.90 3.44
C ASP A 782 49.12 23.15 2.67
N GLU A 783 48.44 23.53 1.58
CA GLU A 783 48.74 24.74 0.81
C GLU A 783 48.09 26.03 1.39
N PHE A 784 47.30 25.93 2.46
CA PHE A 784 46.46 27.03 2.96
C PHE A 784 46.84 27.53 4.37
N ASP A 785 46.67 28.84 4.60
CA ASP A 785 46.92 29.48 5.89
C ASP A 785 45.81 29.12 6.91
N MET A 786 46.17 28.28 7.88
CA MET A 786 45.30 27.87 8.99
C MET A 786 45.20 28.91 10.12
N GLY A 787 45.67 30.15 9.93
CA GLY A 787 45.63 31.23 10.92
C GLY A 787 44.24 31.46 11.53
N TRP A 788 43.18 31.26 10.73
CA TRP A 788 41.78 31.30 11.16
C TRP A 788 41.47 30.40 12.37
N GLN A 789 42.14 29.24 12.51
CA GLN A 789 41.91 28.33 13.63
C GLN A 789 42.19 28.99 14.97
N THR A 790 43.16 29.92 15.05
CA THR A 790 43.51 30.60 16.29
C THR A 790 42.39 31.54 16.75
N GLU A 791 41.75 32.23 15.80
CA GLU A 791 40.63 33.14 16.06
C GLU A 791 39.35 32.38 16.41
N VAL A 792 39.06 31.29 15.69
CA VAL A 792 37.92 30.40 16.00
C VAL A 792 38.10 29.72 17.36
N MET A 793 39.29 29.19 17.68
CA MET A 793 39.56 28.60 19.00
C MET A 793 39.34 29.61 20.13
N ALA A 794 39.75 30.87 19.96
CA ALA A 794 39.52 31.91 20.96
C ALA A 794 38.01 32.20 21.14
N CYS A 795 37.25 32.28 20.05
CA CYS A 795 35.79 32.42 20.09
C CYS A 795 35.13 31.22 20.78
N PHE A 796 35.39 30.00 20.31
CA PHE A 796 34.85 28.76 20.88
C PHE A 796 35.21 28.57 22.35
N GLN A 797 36.43 28.92 22.79
CA GLN A 797 36.79 28.86 24.21
C GLN A 797 35.97 29.86 25.03
N SER A 798 35.81 31.10 24.54
CA SER A 798 34.96 32.12 25.17
C SER A 798 33.50 31.66 25.37
N PHE A 799 32.93 30.91 24.42
CA PHE A 799 31.60 30.31 24.59
C PHE A 799 31.63 29.06 25.49
N THR A 800 32.69 28.24 25.43
CA THR A 800 32.86 27.06 26.29
C THR A 800 32.89 27.44 27.77
N ASP A 801 33.63 28.50 28.11
CA ASP A 801 33.74 29.01 29.49
C ASP A 801 32.41 29.56 30.03
N ARG A 802 31.48 29.95 29.14
CA ARG A 802 30.13 30.46 29.48
C ARG A 802 29.05 29.38 29.51
N VAL A 803 29.29 28.20 28.93
CA VAL A 803 28.28 27.15 28.71
C VAL A 803 28.77 25.81 29.27
N PRO A 804 28.49 25.54 30.56
CA PRO A 804 28.85 24.26 31.20
C PRO A 804 28.29 23.07 30.42
N GLY A 805 29.13 22.05 30.21
CA GLY A 805 28.79 20.88 29.39
C GLY A 805 29.07 21.03 27.89
N SER A 806 29.47 22.20 27.41
CA SER A 806 30.05 22.33 26.07
C SER A 806 31.56 22.03 26.05
N PHE A 807 32.09 21.69 24.88
CA PHE A 807 33.54 21.49 24.67
C PHE A 807 33.94 21.73 23.21
N VAL A 808 35.24 21.95 22.96
CA VAL A 808 35.79 22.11 21.62
C VAL A 808 36.49 20.82 21.18
N GLU A 809 36.10 20.29 20.02
CA GLU A 809 36.83 19.27 19.28
C GLU A 809 37.70 19.96 18.22
N ARG A 810 38.97 19.56 18.15
CA ARG A 810 39.93 20.07 17.16
C ARG A 810 40.35 18.96 16.20
N LYS A 811 39.84 19.04 14.96
CA LYS A 811 40.30 18.22 13.82
C LYS A 811 41.48 18.95 13.15
N ARG A 812 42.10 18.39 12.10
CA ARG A 812 43.25 19.05 11.45
C ARG A 812 42.81 20.27 10.66
N CYS A 813 41.68 20.18 9.96
CA CYS A 813 41.20 21.23 9.04
C CYS A 813 39.82 21.81 9.41
N ALA A 814 39.24 21.36 10.52
CA ALA A 814 37.97 21.86 11.05
C ALA A 814 38.03 22.01 12.57
N LEU A 815 37.23 22.92 13.11
CA LEU A 815 37.03 23.08 14.55
C LEU A 815 35.55 22.94 14.84
N THR A 816 35.18 22.15 15.85
CA THR A 816 33.78 21.84 16.17
C THR A 816 33.50 22.13 17.64
N TRP A 817 32.58 23.06 17.93
CA TRP A 817 32.09 23.31 19.27
C TRP A 817 30.83 22.50 19.54
N HIS A 818 30.90 21.54 20.47
CA HIS A 818 29.79 20.68 20.85
C HIS A 818 29.09 21.24 22.08
N TYR A 819 27.76 21.33 22.02
CA TYR A 819 26.92 21.78 23.14
C TYR A 819 25.85 20.74 23.52
N ARG A 820 25.97 19.49 23.03
CA ARG A 820 25.02 18.39 23.26
C ARG A 820 24.85 18.00 24.75
N LEU A 821 25.86 18.23 25.59
CA LEU A 821 25.81 17.95 27.04
C LEU A 821 25.52 19.20 27.88
N ALA A 822 25.29 20.36 27.25
CA ALA A 822 24.82 21.58 27.91
C ALA A 822 23.30 21.56 28.08
N ASP A 823 22.76 22.54 28.82
CA ASP A 823 21.31 22.76 28.90
C ASP A 823 20.71 22.99 27.49
N PRO A 824 19.57 22.34 27.13
CA PRO A 824 19.04 22.41 25.76
C PRO A 824 18.62 23.82 25.30
N GLU A 825 18.04 24.65 26.17
CA GLU A 825 17.63 26.00 25.79
C GLU A 825 18.85 26.93 25.72
N GLN A 826 19.73 26.87 26.73
CA GLN A 826 20.93 27.67 26.78
C GLN A 826 21.91 27.32 25.64
N GLY A 827 22.10 26.04 25.35
CA GLY A 827 22.99 25.54 24.30
C GLY A 827 22.56 26.01 22.91
N ILE A 828 21.28 25.85 22.56
CA ILE A 828 20.73 26.34 21.28
C ILE A 828 20.82 27.87 21.18
N HIS A 829 20.55 28.59 22.28
CA HIS A 829 20.65 30.05 22.28
C HIS A 829 22.10 30.51 22.09
N MET A 830 23.05 29.96 22.84
CA MET A 830 24.46 30.35 22.78
C MET A 830 25.13 29.91 21.47
N ALA A 831 24.73 28.79 20.87
CA ALA A 831 25.19 28.39 19.54
C ALA A 831 24.82 29.41 18.46
N ARG A 832 23.61 29.99 18.51
CA ARG A 832 23.20 31.05 17.58
C ARG A 832 23.98 32.35 17.77
N GLU A 833 24.33 32.70 19.01
CA GLU A 833 25.16 33.88 19.28
C GLU A 833 26.62 33.65 18.86
N CYS A 834 27.18 32.46 19.13
CA CYS A 834 28.51 32.06 18.67
C CYS A 834 28.61 32.04 17.13
N GLN A 835 27.58 31.52 16.45
CA GLN A 835 27.49 31.54 15.00
C GLN A 835 27.54 32.96 14.45
N LYS A 836 26.71 33.88 14.95
CA LYS A 836 26.75 35.30 14.55
C LYS A 836 28.10 35.96 14.81
N GLU A 837 28.73 35.67 15.95
CA GLU A 837 30.05 36.22 16.29
C GLU A 837 31.10 35.77 15.26
N LEU A 838 31.13 34.48 14.91
CA LEU A 838 32.03 33.93 13.90
C LEU A 838 31.74 34.43 12.48
N GLU A 839 30.46 34.51 12.08
CA GLU A 839 30.02 35.02 10.77
C GLU A 839 30.34 36.51 10.57
N SER A 840 30.31 37.30 11.65
CA SER A 840 30.60 38.74 11.63
C SER A 840 32.08 39.09 11.85
N THR A 841 32.90 38.14 12.32
CA THR A 841 34.33 38.36 12.58
C THR A 841 35.22 37.50 11.68
N VAL A 842 35.32 36.19 11.96
CA VAL A 842 36.23 35.27 11.28
C VAL A 842 35.86 35.12 9.81
N ALA A 843 34.59 34.88 9.49
CA ALA A 843 34.14 34.65 8.11
C ALA A 843 34.16 35.91 7.22
N GLN A 844 34.34 37.11 7.79
CA GLN A 844 34.60 38.35 7.02
C GLN A 844 36.08 38.52 6.66
N LYS A 845 36.98 37.83 7.38
CA LYS A 845 38.43 37.98 7.29
C LYS A 845 39.10 36.79 6.59
N TRP A 846 38.54 35.60 6.78
CA TRP A 846 39.04 34.33 6.28
C TRP A 846 37.95 33.65 5.44
N ASP A 847 38.36 32.89 4.43
CA ASP A 847 37.46 32.14 3.55
C ASP A 847 37.00 30.84 4.23
N VAL A 848 36.20 31.00 5.29
CA VAL A 848 35.69 29.93 6.15
C VAL A 848 34.17 29.94 6.24
N GLU A 849 33.59 28.75 6.26
CA GLU A 849 32.16 28.51 6.46
C GLU A 849 31.89 28.17 7.93
N VAL A 850 30.80 28.71 8.49
CA VAL A 850 30.30 28.40 9.83
C VAL A 850 29.00 27.60 9.69
N MET A 851 28.98 26.37 10.17
CA MET A 851 27.87 25.44 10.01
C MET A 851 27.25 25.02 11.35
N ALA A 852 25.93 25.03 11.45
CA ALA A 852 25.21 24.46 12.59
C ALA A 852 24.80 23.00 12.31
N GLY A 853 25.23 22.07 13.16
CA GLY A 853 24.88 20.64 13.06
C GLY A 853 24.00 20.15 14.22
N LYS A 854 23.92 18.82 14.40
CA LYS A 854 23.09 18.15 15.42
C LYS A 854 23.66 18.37 16.84
N ALA A 855 23.37 19.54 17.42
CA ALA A 855 23.87 20.04 18.72
C ALA A 855 25.38 20.36 18.76
N ASN A 856 25.90 20.88 17.65
CA ASN A 856 27.25 21.42 17.51
C ASN A 856 27.30 22.59 16.50
N LEU A 857 28.42 23.31 16.49
CA LEU A 857 28.74 24.38 15.53
C LEU A 857 30.15 24.11 15.00
N GLU A 858 30.32 23.99 13.68
CA GLU A 858 31.60 23.65 13.03
C GLU A 858 32.10 24.81 12.16
N VAL A 859 33.41 25.06 12.15
CA VAL A 859 34.07 26.01 11.23
C VAL A 859 35.14 25.28 10.42
N ARG A 860 35.11 25.47 9.09
CA ARG A 860 36.00 24.86 8.10
C ARG A 860 36.29 25.84 6.95
N PRO A 861 37.37 25.69 6.17
CA PRO A 861 37.56 26.45 4.94
C PRO A 861 36.46 26.16 3.91
N THR A 862 35.97 27.18 3.20
CA THR A 862 34.85 27.05 2.23
C THR A 862 35.13 26.07 1.09
N PHE A 863 36.39 25.98 0.65
CA PHE A 863 36.83 25.08 -0.42
C PHE A 863 36.89 23.60 0.01
N ILE A 864 36.87 23.31 1.32
CA ILE A 864 36.85 21.93 1.85
C ILE A 864 35.41 21.55 2.17
N ASN A 865 34.68 21.13 1.15
CA ASN A 865 33.34 20.54 1.29
C ASN A 865 33.21 19.28 0.42
N LYS A 866 32.31 18.37 0.82
CA LYS A 866 32.08 17.09 0.10
C LYS A 866 31.68 17.33 -1.37
N GLY A 867 30.98 18.43 -1.66
CA GLY A 867 30.57 18.80 -3.02
C GLY A 867 31.73 19.10 -3.96
N GLU A 868 32.79 19.75 -3.50
CA GLU A 868 33.98 20.03 -4.32
C GLU A 868 34.80 18.77 -4.58
N ILE A 869 34.84 17.84 -3.62
CA ILE A 869 35.40 16.49 -3.83
C ILE A 869 34.61 15.75 -4.91
N ALA A 870 33.26 15.77 -4.86
CA ALA A 870 32.42 15.14 -5.85
C ALA A 870 32.69 15.68 -7.28
N LYS A 871 32.85 17.01 -7.46
CA LYS A 871 33.25 17.58 -8.76
C LYS A 871 34.64 17.13 -9.18
N ARG A 872 35.61 17.21 -8.26
CA ARG A 872 37.00 16.83 -8.54
C ARG A 872 37.08 15.39 -9.01
N LEU A 873 36.38 14.45 -8.37
CA LEU A 873 36.34 13.05 -8.76
C LEU A 873 35.81 12.87 -10.20
N VAL A 874 34.66 13.48 -10.53
CA VAL A 874 34.10 13.44 -11.89
C VAL A 874 35.12 13.98 -12.90
N HIS A 875 35.69 15.17 -12.65
CA HIS A 875 36.67 15.78 -13.54
C HIS A 875 37.96 14.95 -13.71
N THR A 876 38.46 14.35 -12.62
CA THR A 876 39.66 13.49 -12.64
C THR A 876 39.44 12.23 -13.48
N TYR A 877 38.31 11.54 -13.32
CA TYR A 877 38.02 10.35 -14.14
C TYR A 877 37.65 10.69 -15.59
N ASN A 878 37.03 11.85 -15.85
CA ASN A 878 36.76 12.36 -17.21
C ASN A 878 38.05 12.78 -17.95
N SER A 879 39.07 13.26 -17.23
CA SER A 879 40.33 13.72 -17.82
C SER A 879 41.39 12.62 -17.97
N ALA A 880 41.12 11.41 -17.47
CA ALA A 880 42.05 10.29 -17.56
C ALA A 880 42.12 9.74 -19.00
N PRO A 881 43.33 9.43 -19.54
CA PRO A 881 43.45 8.85 -20.87
C PRO A 881 42.83 7.45 -20.92
N ALA A 882 42.08 7.18 -21.99
CA ALA A 882 41.40 5.91 -22.19
C ALA A 882 42.40 4.74 -22.23
N SER A 883 42.05 3.64 -21.55
CA SER A 883 42.83 2.40 -21.45
C SER A 883 41.88 1.21 -21.22
N GLU A 884 42.39 -0.02 -21.25
CA GLU A 884 41.57 -1.21 -20.93
C GLU A 884 40.92 -1.13 -19.53
N LYS A 885 41.50 -0.37 -18.59
CA LYS A 885 40.96 -0.13 -17.24
C LYS A 885 40.13 1.16 -17.09
N HIS A 886 40.11 1.99 -18.14
CA HIS A 886 39.39 3.25 -18.22
C HIS A 886 38.73 3.35 -19.60
N PRO A 887 37.53 2.74 -19.79
CA PRO A 887 36.89 2.62 -21.10
C PRO A 887 36.41 3.96 -21.69
N GLY A 888 36.40 5.04 -20.91
CA GLY A 888 35.93 6.35 -21.33
C GLY A 888 35.70 7.30 -20.15
N PRO A 889 34.99 8.42 -20.37
CA PRO A 889 34.53 9.32 -19.31
C PRO A 889 33.52 8.62 -18.38
N VAL A 890 33.17 9.27 -17.27
CA VAL A 890 32.18 8.77 -16.31
C VAL A 890 30.80 8.78 -16.95
N GLU A 891 30.23 7.59 -17.13
CA GLU A 891 28.91 7.40 -17.74
C GLU A 891 27.82 7.11 -16.70
N PHE A 892 28.18 6.76 -15.45
CA PHE A 892 27.24 6.51 -14.36
C PHE A 892 27.77 7.09 -13.05
N VAL A 893 26.90 7.74 -12.27
CA VAL A 893 27.21 8.27 -10.95
C VAL A 893 26.14 7.85 -9.93
N LEU A 894 26.54 7.18 -8.86
CA LEU A 894 25.70 6.93 -7.69
C LEU A 894 26.30 7.60 -6.44
N CYS A 895 25.57 8.54 -5.86
CA CYS A 895 25.96 9.29 -4.67
C CYS A 895 24.91 9.14 -3.57
N LEU A 896 25.33 8.66 -2.39
CA LEU A 896 24.47 8.48 -1.23
C LEU A 896 25.00 9.23 -0.01
N GLY A 897 24.09 9.82 0.76
CA GLY A 897 24.36 10.56 2.00
C GLY A 897 23.08 10.78 2.83
N ASP A 898 23.17 11.00 4.13
CA ASP A 898 22.01 11.25 5.02
C ASP A 898 21.98 12.68 5.58
N ASP A 899 23.12 13.38 5.61
CA ASP A 899 23.29 14.59 6.42
C ASP A 899 23.08 15.90 5.64
N PHE A 900 23.48 17.04 6.24
CA PHE A 900 23.39 18.35 5.61
C PHE A 900 24.59 18.65 4.68
N THR A 901 25.77 18.12 4.99
CA THR A 901 26.99 18.25 4.16
C THR A 901 26.90 17.43 2.87
N ASP A 902 26.09 16.37 2.86
CA ASP A 902 25.79 15.57 1.67
C ASP A 902 24.95 16.33 0.64
N GLU A 903 24.15 17.33 1.07
CA GLU A 903 23.44 18.23 0.17
C GLU A 903 24.40 19.02 -0.73
N ASP A 904 25.66 19.23 -0.30
CA ASP A 904 26.70 19.83 -1.13
C ASP A 904 27.14 18.88 -2.27
N MET A 905 27.23 17.57 -2.00
CA MET A 905 27.45 16.55 -3.05
C MET A 905 26.28 16.52 -4.03
N PHE A 906 25.05 16.49 -3.53
CA PHE A 906 23.86 16.47 -4.38
C PHE A 906 23.77 17.72 -5.25
N ARG A 907 24.05 18.91 -4.68
CA ARG A 907 24.08 20.18 -5.41
C ARG A 907 25.18 20.21 -6.48
N ALA A 908 26.38 19.74 -6.15
CA ALA A 908 27.49 19.66 -7.09
C ALA A 908 27.19 18.75 -8.28
N LEU A 909 26.72 17.52 -8.02
CA LEU A 909 26.41 16.54 -9.06
C LEU A 909 25.18 16.93 -9.89
N ASN A 910 24.17 17.56 -9.27
CA ASN A 910 23.07 18.17 -9.99
C ASN A 910 23.55 19.30 -10.91
N GLY A 911 24.58 20.07 -10.53
CA GLY A 911 25.18 21.13 -11.34
C GLY A 911 26.02 20.63 -12.52
N LEU A 912 26.62 19.44 -12.41
CA LEU A 912 27.34 18.77 -13.52
C LEU A 912 26.41 17.97 -14.46
N SER A 913 25.12 17.95 -14.16
CA SER A 913 24.12 17.14 -14.83
C SER A 913 23.76 17.70 -16.21
N GLY A 914 23.98 16.89 -17.25
CA GLY A 914 23.80 17.29 -18.64
C GLY A 914 25.00 18.06 -19.23
N THR A 915 26.04 18.37 -18.45
CA THR A 915 27.28 19.01 -18.94
C THR A 915 28.45 18.02 -19.00
N GLU A 916 28.68 17.25 -17.93
CA GLU A 916 29.77 16.25 -17.86
C GLU A 916 29.26 14.81 -17.80
N VAL A 917 28.10 14.58 -17.17
CA VAL A 917 27.44 13.26 -17.10
C VAL A 917 25.97 13.42 -17.47
N GLN A 918 25.40 12.47 -18.21
CA GLN A 918 24.01 12.53 -18.66
C GLN A 918 23.03 12.63 -17.49
N HIS A 919 21.92 13.35 -17.68
CA HIS A 919 21.00 13.65 -16.58
C HIS A 919 20.42 12.40 -15.92
N GLU A 920 20.01 11.43 -16.73
CA GLU A 920 19.38 10.16 -16.30
C GLU A 920 20.39 9.19 -15.64
N HIS A 921 21.68 9.49 -15.70
CA HIS A 921 22.77 8.64 -15.21
C HIS A 921 23.36 9.13 -13.88
N ILE A 922 22.83 10.21 -13.30
CA ILE A 922 23.21 10.72 -11.98
C ILE A 922 22.13 10.40 -10.96
N PHE A 923 22.45 9.47 -10.06
CA PHE A 923 21.62 9.06 -8.92
C PHE A 923 22.14 9.72 -7.64
N THR A 924 21.60 10.88 -7.29
CA THR A 924 21.79 11.49 -5.97
C THR A 924 20.68 11.00 -5.04
N VAL A 925 21.06 10.36 -3.94
CA VAL A 925 20.14 9.63 -3.05
C VAL A 925 20.33 10.12 -1.61
N THR A 926 19.29 10.68 -0.99
CA THR A 926 19.33 10.92 0.45
C THR A 926 18.90 9.65 1.19
N VAL A 927 19.58 9.33 2.28
CA VAL A 927 19.22 8.27 3.22
C VAL A 927 18.53 8.88 4.44
N GLY A 928 17.60 8.15 5.06
CA GLY A 928 17.05 8.50 6.38
C GLY A 928 15.68 9.18 6.35
N ALA A 929 15.46 10.10 7.29
CA ALA A 929 14.13 10.58 7.67
C ALA A 929 13.30 11.12 6.49
N SER A 930 12.12 10.55 6.27
CA SER A 930 11.25 10.87 5.13
C SER A 930 10.69 12.30 5.15
N THR A 931 10.76 13.02 6.26
CA THR A 931 10.38 14.45 6.33
C THR A 931 11.51 15.39 5.89
N LYS A 932 12.71 14.88 5.58
CA LYS A 932 13.84 15.69 5.09
C LYS A 932 13.52 16.25 3.72
N VAL A 933 13.54 17.58 3.59
CA VAL A 933 13.61 18.27 2.29
C VAL A 933 15.07 18.24 1.83
N THR A 934 15.30 17.80 0.59
CA THR A 934 16.64 17.50 0.04
C THR A 934 16.77 17.97 -1.40
N LEU A 935 18.01 18.15 -1.86
CA LEU A 935 18.39 18.31 -3.26
C LEU A 935 18.68 16.96 -3.95
N ALA A 936 18.67 15.84 -3.21
CA ALA A 936 18.72 14.51 -3.79
C ALA A 936 17.51 14.26 -4.70
N ARG A 937 17.73 13.54 -5.79
CA ARG A 937 16.67 13.12 -6.72
C ARG A 937 15.90 11.91 -6.23
N TRP A 938 16.53 11.11 -5.38
CA TRP A 938 16.01 9.85 -4.89
C TRP A 938 16.11 9.76 -3.37
N HIS A 939 15.31 8.87 -2.79
CA HIS A 939 15.24 8.61 -1.35
C HIS A 939 15.43 7.12 -1.05
N LEU A 940 16.15 6.82 0.04
CA LEU A 940 16.19 5.52 0.72
C LEU A 940 15.95 5.74 2.22
N LEU A 941 15.31 4.78 2.88
CA LEU A 941 14.85 4.95 4.26
C LEU A 941 15.90 4.59 5.29
N GLU A 942 16.57 3.45 5.11
CA GLU A 942 17.50 2.89 6.07
C GLU A 942 18.86 2.57 5.42
N PRO A 943 19.97 2.60 6.17
CA PRO A 943 21.28 2.12 5.70
C PRO A 943 21.26 0.71 5.12
N GLU A 944 20.36 -0.16 5.60
CA GLU A 944 20.21 -1.52 5.07
C GLU A 944 19.70 -1.54 3.62
N ASP A 945 18.84 -0.58 3.24
CA ASP A 945 18.41 -0.41 1.85
C ASP A 945 19.58 -0.04 0.94
N VAL A 946 20.53 0.76 1.44
CA VAL A 946 21.78 1.10 0.71
C VAL A 946 22.58 -0.17 0.43
N VAL A 947 22.77 -1.02 1.44
CA VAL A 947 23.51 -2.28 1.30
C VAL A 947 22.81 -3.24 0.33
N GLU A 948 21.47 -3.34 0.37
CA GLU A 948 20.73 -4.11 -0.63
C GLU A 948 20.87 -3.56 -2.05
N CYS A 949 20.81 -2.24 -2.23
CA CYS A 949 21.00 -1.59 -3.52
C CYS A 949 22.41 -1.84 -4.08
N VAL A 950 23.45 -1.71 -3.26
CA VAL A 950 24.82 -1.98 -3.73
C VAL A 950 25.03 -3.48 -4.01
N ALA A 951 24.45 -4.38 -3.20
CA ALA A 951 24.51 -5.82 -3.45
C ALA A 951 23.83 -6.22 -4.78
N LEU A 952 22.75 -5.55 -5.18
CA LEU A 952 22.12 -5.72 -6.51
C LEU A 952 23.10 -5.39 -7.64
N LEU A 953 23.84 -4.29 -7.53
CA LEU A 953 24.80 -3.85 -8.55
C LEU A 953 26.06 -4.72 -8.58
N ALA A 954 26.52 -5.18 -7.42
CA ALA A 954 27.67 -6.08 -7.28
C ALA A 954 27.35 -7.54 -7.63
N GLY A 955 26.08 -7.91 -7.83
CA GLY A 955 25.66 -9.28 -8.15
C GLY A 955 25.74 -10.25 -6.96
N VAL A 956 25.54 -9.77 -5.73
CA VAL A 956 25.75 -10.53 -4.48
C VAL A 956 24.41 -10.92 -3.84
N GLY A 957 24.27 -12.19 -3.44
CA GLY A 957 23.08 -12.73 -2.79
C GLY A 957 22.93 -12.34 -1.31
N LEU A 958 21.92 -12.89 -0.63
CA LEU A 958 21.55 -12.49 0.73
C LEU A 958 22.62 -12.74 1.82
N GLY A 959 23.48 -13.74 1.65
CA GLY A 959 24.55 -14.13 2.57
C GLY A 959 25.95 -13.66 2.19
N GLY A 960 26.10 -12.88 1.11
CA GLY A 960 27.39 -12.32 0.70
C GLY A 960 28.18 -13.13 -0.33
N GLU A 961 27.70 -14.32 -0.72
CA GLU A 961 28.31 -15.15 -1.78
C GLU A 961 27.66 -14.92 -3.15
N ALA A 962 28.46 -15.10 -4.22
CA ALA A 962 28.05 -14.89 -5.62
C ALA A 962 27.14 -15.99 -6.21
N HIS A 963 26.79 -17.02 -5.42
CA HIS A 963 25.93 -18.13 -5.82
C HIS A 963 24.62 -18.21 -5.02
N GLU A 964 24.37 -17.26 -4.12
CA GLU A 964 23.12 -17.20 -3.37
C GLU A 964 22.02 -16.42 -4.11
N HIS A 965 20.79 -16.86 -3.88
CA HIS A 965 19.57 -16.29 -4.43
C HIS A 965 19.36 -14.83 -3.98
N PHE A 966 18.89 -13.97 -4.89
CA PHE A 966 18.55 -12.59 -4.54
C PHE A 966 17.33 -12.52 -3.60
N GLY A 967 17.39 -11.57 -2.65
CA GLY A 967 16.23 -11.20 -1.84
C GLY A 967 15.08 -10.67 -2.70
N GLN A 968 13.85 -10.79 -2.21
CA GLN A 968 12.62 -10.61 -3.02
C GLN A 968 12.57 -9.23 -3.73
N VAL A 969 13.07 -8.15 -3.11
CA VAL A 969 13.17 -6.80 -3.74
C VAL A 969 14.17 -6.76 -4.89
N ASN A 970 15.35 -7.34 -4.69
CA ASN A 970 16.41 -7.39 -5.69
C ASN A 970 16.05 -8.32 -6.85
N LEU A 971 15.36 -9.44 -6.58
CA LEU A 971 14.78 -10.29 -7.63
C LEU A 971 13.72 -9.55 -8.45
N ALA A 972 12.85 -8.76 -7.81
CA ALA A 972 11.83 -7.97 -8.50
C ALA A 972 12.45 -6.91 -9.43
N ALA A 973 13.50 -6.21 -8.98
CA ALA A 973 14.26 -5.29 -9.82
C ALA A 973 15.00 -6.01 -10.97
N LEU A 974 15.68 -7.11 -10.67
CA LEU A 974 16.40 -7.94 -11.66
C LEU A 974 15.44 -8.47 -12.75
N SER A 975 14.35 -9.11 -12.36
CA SER A 975 13.37 -9.70 -13.28
C SER A 975 12.54 -8.67 -14.07
N THR A 976 12.60 -7.39 -13.67
CA THR A 976 12.11 -6.26 -14.47
C THR A 976 13.13 -5.84 -15.53
N VAL A 977 14.44 -5.93 -15.23
CA VAL A 977 15.52 -5.59 -16.17
C VAL A 977 15.78 -6.71 -17.18
N GLU A 978 15.69 -7.98 -16.75
CA GLU A 978 15.78 -9.17 -17.62
C GLU A 978 14.48 -9.44 -18.40
N GLY A 979 13.38 -8.76 -18.06
CA GLY A 979 12.05 -8.96 -18.66
C GLY A 979 11.34 -10.27 -18.27
N HIS A 980 12.01 -11.16 -17.54
CA HIS A 980 11.51 -12.45 -17.02
C HIS A 980 12.19 -12.77 -15.67
N ILE A 981 11.62 -13.70 -14.89
CA ILE A 981 12.33 -14.24 -13.71
C ILE A 981 13.41 -15.23 -14.21
N PRO A 982 14.70 -15.06 -13.86
CA PRO A 982 15.76 -15.97 -14.31
C PRO A 982 15.53 -17.42 -13.87
N GLU A 983 15.85 -18.40 -14.72
CA GLU A 983 15.70 -19.83 -14.39
C GLU A 983 16.57 -20.28 -13.20
N SER A 984 17.68 -19.59 -12.91
CA SER A 984 18.50 -19.83 -11.72
C SER A 984 17.84 -19.41 -10.40
N GLU A 985 16.70 -18.71 -10.48
CA GLU A 985 15.96 -18.15 -9.36
C GLU A 985 14.55 -18.77 -9.20
N LYS A 986 14.17 -19.72 -10.04
CA LYS A 986 12.92 -20.49 -9.98
C LYS A 986 13.09 -21.80 -9.20
#